data_AF-A0A3M2RQ33-F1
#
_entry.id   AF-A0A3M2RQ33-F1
#
_cell.length_a   1.000
_cell.length_b   1.000
_cell.length_c   1.000
_cell.angle_alpha   90.00
_cell.angle_beta   90.00
_cell.angle_gamma   90.00
#
_symmetry.space_group_name_H-M   'P 1'
#
loop_
_entity.id
_entity.type
_entity.pdbx_description
1 polymer ?
#
loop_
_entity_poly.entity_id
_entity_poly.type
_entity_poly.pdbx_seq_one_letter_code
_entity_poly.pdbx_strand_id
1 'polypeptide(L)'
;MRPNPDIPKDRNLVSFEINHTYTKQGCLDGRRNLTNDPDYPVTSSAPKDASYYKPGEFDRHSLLLYSKGESLPQRTHRNICNSYVWTADGGTFRETNSTLDMVQSEVGGNLNAKISVGASFDMELAFGNSLGTVDVDAMYSAHFNFNMTKEKTSDEGFELDAQPPPPVDIRYKDPKTGKYVKRPGAVDVFRWISFWLEPSVEATDTLSEQVIDPIWLEESPESNAQLLHSLREALAKETGNARTKAWRVLHRCTFVSRVPEKVEQRPAALANVQDEKKSTSTLLADVACNWLLTQKLEPFARGAESKAQLATVLKPHVTKLFPSLITQTRLDFNFKYTALRDKEIRVLVLDSGNEGDALFGALVPVKHVPGEHITRYEAMSYTWGDQSNPDYIALRHPKPDKSCVLENCGNKSSGSLPIGRNLALALRQLRHETNSRTLWADSICINQRDLDERAAQVQRMRHIYKYAQRVIAWLGPADQHSPMAMGMLQELADCVDFANEEEDMMNNRMSFKRDRMDFIMNGHTDDIHDWSKPLPFSGQQWQAVTCLISRTWFRRLWVRQEILLAGKDTILLVGGDSMPWLHFTSAIEIIAQKREALADKVNIHTMIEFSNVRSFSFLRHLRDFFTLVALTHACEVTEPRDRVFALLGLAEGGFTSEIVVDYRKDVKDVHRDALVRASTYHENLKLLSLCDSASEPTWIPDLDRIQHLRPMISGRAALFSAEKAYTLNKEQLVLQGVRCDYITELIGPRDGQDSQAQLGATVLEAARRFLGHDAETWDFQKVQQFSHMLHVHDFFIHPPHINKTQEQLAERINTHSETLGAQLTYLTYFMHHRSIYLTKMGYIVLGPRNCQPGDPVVVFLGCHLPMVLRSIEDGEYNLRGPCAHPALLNSEAILGEMPKGWRLRYVKRVGEPLFENPEGERQHIDPRLDNIPVPEEWELRWRNDGTPFWYIAKEDRWTDFDPRLSLDSLRKRGVRVDDYILR
;
A
#
# COMPACT_ATOMS: atom_id res chain seq x y z
N MET A 1 4.24 -9.30 42.06
CA MET A 1 3.34 -10.40 41.65
C MET A 1 3.89 -11.70 42.20
N ARG A 2 3.14 -12.41 43.05
CA ARG A 2 3.46 -13.82 43.38
C ARG A 2 2.71 -14.71 42.38
N PRO A 3 3.30 -15.78 41.85
CA PRO A 3 2.61 -16.71 40.96
C PRO A 3 1.36 -17.29 41.63
N ASN A 4 0.31 -17.50 40.83
CA ASN A 4 -0.94 -18.13 41.29
C ASN A 4 -0.67 -19.58 41.75
N PRO A 5 -0.82 -19.92 43.04
CA PRO A 5 -0.53 -21.25 43.56
C PRO A 5 -1.52 -22.33 43.11
N ASP A 6 -2.65 -21.93 42.49
CA ASP A 6 -3.68 -22.84 42.00
C ASP A 6 -3.37 -23.42 40.61
N ILE A 7 -2.29 -22.98 39.95
CA ILE A 7 -1.82 -23.56 38.69
C ILE A 7 -0.91 -24.76 39.03
N PRO A 8 -1.31 -26.01 38.73
CA PRO A 8 -0.45 -27.16 38.96
C PRO A 8 0.80 -27.06 38.07
N LYS A 9 1.99 -27.36 38.64
CA LYS A 9 3.24 -27.49 37.86
C LYS A 9 3.00 -28.47 36.69
N ASP A 10 3.36 -28.08 35.47
CA ASP A 10 3.32 -28.97 34.31
C ASP A 10 4.17 -30.22 34.58
N ARG A 11 3.50 -31.38 34.71
CA ARG A 11 4.15 -32.63 35.12
C ARG A 11 4.53 -33.56 33.97
N ASN A 12 4.13 -33.27 32.73
CA ASN A 12 4.25 -34.20 31.60
C ASN A 12 4.89 -33.54 30.37
N LEU A 13 6.17 -33.17 30.48
CA LEU A 13 6.98 -32.73 29.33
C LEU A 13 7.71 -33.93 28.74
N VAL A 14 7.52 -34.18 27.45
CA VAL A 14 8.13 -35.32 26.74
C VAL A 14 8.87 -34.79 25.51
N SER A 15 10.20 -34.95 25.48
CA SER A 15 11.02 -34.56 24.33
C SER A 15 11.10 -35.71 23.32
N PHE A 16 11.17 -35.39 22.03
CA PHE A 16 11.30 -36.38 20.96
C PHE A 16 12.16 -35.88 19.81
N GLU A 17 12.76 -36.81 19.08
CA GLU A 17 13.47 -36.52 17.84
C GLU A 17 12.46 -36.30 16.71
N ILE A 18 12.66 -35.24 15.93
CA ILE A 18 11.77 -34.89 14.81
C ILE A 18 12.21 -35.71 13.59
N ASN A 19 11.26 -36.28 12.87
CA ASN A 19 11.51 -36.98 11.63
C ASN A 19 12.24 -36.04 10.66
N HIS A 20 13.46 -36.38 10.26
CA HIS A 20 14.26 -35.52 9.39
C HIS A 20 13.67 -35.32 7.98
N THR A 21 12.76 -36.21 7.56
CA THR A 21 11.98 -36.08 6.31
C THR A 21 10.73 -35.21 6.48
N TYR A 22 10.37 -34.85 7.72
CA TYR A 22 9.29 -33.93 8.01
C TYR A 22 9.71 -32.49 7.65
N THR A 23 9.47 -32.10 6.40
CA THR A 23 9.75 -30.76 5.89
C THR A 23 8.55 -29.85 6.08
N LYS A 24 8.55 -29.03 7.14
CA LYS A 24 7.72 -27.81 7.15
C LYS A 24 8.51 -26.62 6.58
N GLN A 25 8.90 -26.76 5.31
CA GLN A 25 9.26 -25.70 4.37
C GLN A 25 9.03 -26.23 2.95
N GLY A 26 8.08 -25.62 2.22
CA GLY A 26 7.58 -26.10 0.91
C GLY A 26 6.17 -26.67 1.04
N CYS A 27 5.31 -26.45 0.05
CA CYS A 27 3.86 -26.66 0.09
C CYS A 27 3.40 -28.03 0.65
N LEU A 28 2.38 -28.00 1.51
CA LEU A 28 1.77 -29.15 2.21
C LEU A 28 0.79 -29.95 1.33
N ASP A 29 0.81 -29.82 0.01
CA ASP A 29 -0.20 -30.43 -0.87
C ASP A 29 0.30 -31.66 -1.65
N GLY A 30 1.56 -32.08 -1.46
CA GLY A 30 2.15 -33.22 -2.17
C GLY A 30 2.29 -32.98 -3.69
N ARG A 31 2.29 -31.70 -4.11
CA ARG A 31 2.35 -31.31 -5.52
C ARG A 31 3.56 -30.44 -5.81
N ARG A 32 4.17 -30.68 -6.97
CA ARG A 32 5.08 -29.73 -7.61
C ARG A 32 4.28 -28.96 -8.66
N ASN A 33 4.18 -27.64 -8.49
CA ASN A 33 3.53 -26.76 -9.46
C ASN A 33 2.15 -27.27 -9.92
N LEU A 34 1.29 -27.66 -8.96
CA LEU A 34 -0.07 -28.17 -9.17
C LEU A 34 -0.19 -29.61 -9.72
N THR A 35 0.92 -30.29 -10.00
CA THR A 35 0.97 -31.72 -10.37
C THR A 35 1.49 -32.58 -9.23
N ASN A 36 0.89 -33.74 -8.98
CA ASN A 36 1.33 -34.65 -7.89
C ASN A 36 2.80 -35.05 -8.09
N ASP A 37 3.56 -35.07 -6.98
CA ASP A 37 4.96 -35.46 -7.01
C ASP A 37 5.06 -36.95 -7.45
N PRO A 38 5.78 -37.27 -8.54
CA PRO A 38 5.90 -38.64 -9.04
C PRO A 38 6.62 -39.59 -8.08
N ASP A 39 7.41 -39.06 -7.13
CA ASP A 39 8.09 -39.85 -6.10
C ASP A 39 7.14 -40.22 -4.94
N TYR A 40 5.94 -39.63 -4.87
CA TYR A 40 4.90 -39.90 -3.87
C TYR A 40 3.47 -39.91 -4.50
N PRO A 41 3.04 -41.03 -5.10
CA PRO A 41 1.70 -41.14 -5.71
C PRO A 41 0.62 -41.25 -4.64
N VAL A 42 0.07 -40.11 -4.19
CA VAL A 42 -1.04 -40.10 -3.22
C VAL A 42 -2.33 -40.57 -3.89
N THR A 43 -2.92 -41.67 -3.38
CA THR A 43 -4.25 -42.15 -3.77
C THR A 43 -5.32 -41.14 -3.32
N SER A 44 -6.33 -40.94 -4.17
CA SER A 44 -7.24 -39.79 -4.19
C SER A 44 -8.25 -39.66 -3.03
N SER A 45 -7.86 -39.84 -1.77
CA SER A 45 -8.78 -39.81 -0.62
C SER A 45 -8.39 -38.91 0.56
N ALA A 46 -7.40 -38.03 0.44
CA ALA A 46 -7.15 -37.01 1.47
C ALA A 46 -8.16 -35.84 1.38
N PRO A 47 -8.66 -35.27 2.51
CA PRO A 47 -9.66 -34.21 2.51
C PRO A 47 -9.17 -32.93 1.79
N LYS A 48 -10.08 -32.19 1.17
CA LYS A 48 -9.84 -30.97 0.36
C LYS A 48 -9.19 -29.78 1.09
N ASP A 49 -8.84 -29.91 2.38
CA ASP A 49 -8.45 -28.78 3.25
C ASP A 49 -6.97 -28.75 3.66
N ALA A 50 -6.09 -29.51 3.01
CA ALA A 50 -4.65 -29.46 3.30
C ALA A 50 -3.91 -28.40 2.46
N SER A 51 -3.91 -27.13 2.88
CA SER A 51 -2.83 -26.17 2.57
C SER A 51 -2.83 -24.92 3.48
N TYR A 52 -1.64 -24.51 3.96
CA TYR A 52 -1.42 -23.24 4.66
C TYR A 52 -0.88 -22.19 3.67
N TYR A 53 -1.62 -21.09 3.50
CA TYR A 53 -1.23 -19.96 2.66
C TYR A 53 -0.65 -18.81 3.47
N LYS A 54 0.30 -18.06 2.89
CA LYS A 54 0.70 -16.74 3.45
C LYS A 54 -0.50 -15.78 3.38
N PRO A 55 -0.56 -14.73 4.24
CA PRO A 55 -1.70 -13.80 4.28
C PRO A 55 -2.13 -13.23 2.91
N GLY A 56 -1.18 -12.98 2.00
CA GLY A 56 -1.49 -12.49 0.64
C GLY A 56 -1.97 -13.55 -0.36
N GLU A 57 -1.81 -14.84 -0.07
CA GLU A 57 -2.25 -15.94 -0.94
C GLU A 57 -3.69 -16.38 -0.63
N PHE A 58 -4.16 -16.21 0.61
CA PHE A 58 -5.55 -16.46 1.01
C PHE A 58 -6.54 -15.54 0.29
N ASP A 59 -6.19 -14.26 0.11
CA ASP A 59 -7.05 -13.29 -0.58
C ASP A 59 -7.20 -13.59 -2.07
N ARG A 60 -6.16 -14.14 -2.71
CA ARG A 60 -6.24 -14.62 -4.10
C ARG A 60 -7.07 -15.90 -4.23
N HIS A 61 -7.00 -16.79 -3.24
CA HIS A 61 -7.70 -18.09 -3.29
C HIS A 61 -9.18 -17.99 -2.88
N SER A 62 -9.53 -17.08 -1.96
CA SER A 62 -10.91 -16.80 -1.54
C SER A 62 -11.75 -16.24 -2.69
N LEU A 63 -11.16 -15.38 -3.52
CA LEU A 63 -11.76 -14.85 -4.76
C LEU A 63 -12.03 -15.95 -5.81
N LEU A 64 -11.17 -16.97 -5.87
CA LEU A 64 -11.28 -18.09 -6.80
C LEU A 64 -12.38 -19.09 -6.39
N LEU A 65 -12.57 -19.34 -5.09
CA LEU A 65 -13.66 -20.20 -4.56
C LEU A 65 -15.03 -19.50 -4.65
N TYR A 66 -15.08 -18.20 -4.38
CA TYR A 66 -16.30 -17.37 -4.57
C TYR A 66 -16.80 -17.40 -6.02
N SER A 67 -15.89 -17.42 -7.00
CA SER A 67 -16.25 -17.46 -8.43
C SER A 67 -16.90 -18.78 -8.88
N LYS A 68 -16.82 -19.84 -8.06
CA LYS A 68 -17.35 -21.17 -8.35
C LYS A 68 -18.57 -21.56 -7.52
N GLY A 69 -19.06 -20.67 -6.65
CA GLY A 69 -20.24 -20.93 -5.80
C GLY A 69 -20.01 -21.95 -4.68
N GLU A 70 -18.76 -22.30 -4.36
CA GLU A 70 -18.42 -23.18 -3.24
C GLU A 70 -18.28 -22.36 -1.94
N SER A 71 -18.75 -22.91 -0.81
CA SER A 71 -18.61 -22.28 0.50
C SER A 71 -17.14 -22.20 0.90
N LEU A 72 -16.72 -21.05 1.45
CA LEU A 72 -15.39 -20.89 2.03
C LEU A 72 -15.14 -21.97 3.10
N PRO A 73 -13.97 -22.62 3.12
CA PRO A 73 -13.60 -23.43 4.27
C PRO A 73 -13.58 -22.54 5.52
N GLN A 74 -14.08 -23.07 6.64
CA GLN A 74 -14.05 -22.36 7.92
C GLN A 74 -12.62 -21.89 8.21
N ARG A 75 -12.47 -20.60 8.54
CA ARG A 75 -11.21 -20.08 9.08
C ARG A 75 -10.91 -20.85 10.37
N THR A 76 -9.90 -21.72 10.35
CA THR A 76 -9.30 -22.20 11.59
C THR A 76 -8.58 -21.03 12.24
N HIS A 77 -8.84 -20.84 13.53
CA HIS A 77 -8.20 -19.79 14.33
C HIS A 77 -6.69 -19.95 14.22
N ARG A 78 -5.96 -18.83 14.08
CA ARG A 78 -4.50 -18.89 14.19
C ARG A 78 -4.15 -19.44 15.56
N ASN A 79 -3.39 -20.52 15.60
CA ASN A 79 -2.75 -20.91 16.85
C ASN A 79 -1.69 -19.87 17.22
N ILE A 80 -1.61 -19.52 18.51
CA ILE A 80 -0.68 -18.54 19.06
C ILE A 80 0.76 -18.93 18.68
N CYS A 81 1.52 -17.98 18.13
CA CYS A 81 2.93 -18.11 17.78
C CYS A 81 3.73 -16.99 18.45
N ASN A 82 4.51 -17.33 19.47
CA ASN A 82 5.44 -16.39 20.12
C ASN A 82 6.89 -16.82 19.86
N SER A 83 7.74 -15.86 19.47
CA SER A 83 9.18 -16.04 19.26
C SER A 83 9.97 -15.49 20.44
N TYR A 84 10.89 -16.28 20.96
CA TYR A 84 11.71 -15.95 22.13
C TYR A 84 13.19 -16.20 21.86
N VAL A 85 14.04 -15.36 22.43
CA VAL A 85 15.51 -15.47 22.38
C VAL A 85 16.05 -15.39 23.81
N TRP A 86 16.88 -16.34 24.24
CA TRP A 86 17.61 -16.26 25.50
C TRP A 86 19.11 -16.17 25.25
N THR A 87 19.79 -15.35 26.06
CA THR A 87 21.24 -15.17 26.06
C THR A 87 21.81 -15.32 27.46
N ALA A 88 23.00 -15.94 27.58
CA ALA A 88 23.65 -16.16 28.87
C ALA A 88 24.03 -14.85 29.59
N ASP A 89 24.33 -13.79 28.83
CA ASP A 89 24.77 -12.50 29.36
C ASP A 89 23.63 -11.49 29.57
N GLY A 90 22.45 -11.70 28.95
CA GLY A 90 21.37 -10.71 28.88
C GLY A 90 19.97 -11.21 29.25
N GLY A 91 19.77 -12.52 29.50
CA GLY A 91 18.46 -13.09 29.83
C GLY A 91 17.58 -13.32 28.58
N THR A 92 16.27 -13.53 28.79
CA THR A 92 15.30 -13.75 27.69
C THR A 92 14.66 -12.46 27.21
N PHE A 93 14.51 -12.38 25.90
CA PHE A 93 13.80 -11.34 25.18
C PHE A 93 12.68 -11.99 24.36
N ARG A 94 11.48 -11.41 24.41
CA ARG A 94 10.40 -11.72 23.46
C ARG A 94 10.63 -10.87 22.22
N GLU A 95 10.71 -11.49 21.06
CA GLU A 95 10.71 -10.73 19.80
C GLU A 95 9.26 -10.30 19.54
N THR A 96 8.95 -9.02 19.73
CA THR A 96 7.67 -8.48 19.29
C THR A 96 7.71 -8.36 17.77
N ASN A 97 7.06 -9.27 17.06
CA ASN A 97 6.68 -9.01 15.67
C ASN A 97 5.58 -7.94 15.70
N SER A 98 5.95 -6.66 15.68
CA SER A 98 4.99 -5.57 15.48
C SER A 98 4.54 -5.56 14.02
N THR A 99 3.65 -6.47 13.65
CA THR A 99 2.60 -6.14 12.69
C THR A 99 1.51 -5.43 13.49
N LEU A 100 1.59 -4.11 13.57
CA LEU A 100 0.47 -3.29 14.02
C LEU A 100 -0.59 -3.32 12.91
N ASP A 101 -1.56 -4.22 13.08
CA ASP A 101 -2.92 -4.06 12.59
C ASP A 101 -3.84 -4.61 13.69
N MET A 102 -4.15 -3.75 14.65
CA MET A 102 -5.37 -3.86 15.43
C MET A 102 -5.79 -2.47 15.88
N VAL A 103 -6.52 -1.77 15.00
CA VAL A 103 -7.55 -0.84 15.46
C VAL A 103 -8.77 -1.70 15.73
N GLN A 104 -9.13 -1.86 17.00
CA GLN A 104 -10.53 -2.14 17.34
C GLN A 104 -10.96 -1.23 18.49
N SER A 105 -12.09 -0.59 18.23
CA SER A 105 -12.82 0.39 19.01
C SER A 105 -13.42 -0.21 20.28
N GLU A 106 -13.21 0.43 21.43
CA GLU A 106 -14.14 0.36 22.57
C GLU A 106 -14.95 1.66 22.61
N VAL A 107 -16.25 1.55 22.34
CA VAL A 107 -17.26 2.48 22.86
C VAL A 107 -17.99 1.74 23.95
N GLY A 108 -17.83 2.16 25.21
CA GLY A 108 -18.57 1.59 26.32
C GLY A 108 -18.03 2.01 27.67
N GLY A 109 -18.25 3.26 28.06
CA GLY A 109 -18.09 3.63 29.46
C GLY A 109 -19.10 2.88 30.32
N ASN A 110 -18.63 2.32 31.45
CA ASN A 110 -19.44 2.28 32.67
C ASN A 110 -18.54 2.31 33.91
N LEU A 111 -18.74 3.34 34.73
CA LEU A 111 -18.20 3.45 36.08
C LEU A 111 -18.83 2.39 36.99
N ASN A 112 -18.03 1.77 37.86
CA ASN A 112 -18.30 1.81 39.30
C ASN A 112 -17.09 1.36 40.13
N ALA A 113 -16.68 2.25 41.04
CA ALA A 113 -15.67 2.02 42.05
C ALA A 113 -16.13 0.99 43.10
N LYS A 114 -15.20 0.20 43.65
CA LYS A 114 -15.20 -0.10 45.10
C LYS A 114 -13.80 -0.42 45.62
N ILE A 115 -13.49 0.31 46.69
CA ILE A 115 -12.30 0.34 47.55
C ILE A 115 -12.26 -0.90 48.47
N SER A 116 -11.05 -1.18 49.00
CA SER A 116 -10.70 -1.90 50.27
C SER A 116 -10.75 -3.43 50.28
N VAL A 117 -9.99 -4.19 51.08
CA VAL A 117 -8.83 -4.08 52.01
C VAL A 117 -8.56 -5.55 52.43
N GLY A 118 -7.32 -5.96 52.71
CA GLY A 118 -7.08 -7.17 53.53
C GLY A 118 -5.73 -7.85 53.31
N ALA A 119 -4.78 -7.58 54.21
CA ALA A 119 -3.46 -8.20 54.27
C ALA A 119 -3.42 -9.39 55.26
N SER A 120 -2.30 -10.14 55.21
CA SER A 120 -1.70 -11.02 56.25
C SER A 120 -2.14 -12.51 56.26
N PHE A 121 -1.34 -13.55 56.55
CA PHE A 121 -0.09 -13.73 57.35
C PHE A 121 0.72 -15.00 56.89
N ASP A 122 2.06 -14.97 57.12
CA ASP A 122 3.15 -15.95 57.43
C ASP A 122 2.97 -17.51 57.34
N MET A 123 3.99 -18.39 57.27
CA MET A 123 5.29 -18.47 57.99
C MET A 123 6.28 -19.53 57.44
N GLU A 124 7.50 -19.49 57.99
CA GLU A 124 8.82 -20.04 57.64
C GLU A 124 9.24 -21.34 58.42
N LEU A 125 10.45 -21.88 58.10
CA LEU A 125 11.38 -22.77 58.87
C LEU A 125 11.26 -24.31 58.68
N ALA A 126 12.28 -25.19 58.78
CA ALA A 126 13.77 -25.21 58.75
C ALA A 126 14.25 -26.70 58.98
N PHE A 127 15.58 -26.93 59.05
CA PHE A 127 16.38 -28.13 59.48
C PHE A 127 16.88 -29.09 58.37
N GLY A 128 18.16 -29.52 58.26
CA GLY A 128 19.40 -29.24 59.03
C GLY A 128 20.61 -30.09 58.55
N ASN A 129 21.83 -29.54 58.76
CA ASN A 129 23.19 -30.11 58.96
C ASN A 129 23.81 -31.20 58.03
N SER A 130 24.90 -30.86 57.32
CA SER A 130 26.30 -31.14 57.71
C SER A 130 27.30 -31.05 56.52
N LEU A 131 28.56 -30.80 56.85
CA LEU A 131 29.69 -30.43 55.99
C LEU A 131 30.14 -31.50 54.97
N GLY A 132 30.68 -31.05 53.83
CA GLY A 132 31.67 -31.82 53.05
C GLY A 132 31.68 -31.52 51.54
N THR A 133 32.68 -30.74 51.11
CA THR A 133 33.24 -30.57 49.74
C THR A 133 32.41 -31.07 48.55
N VAL A 134 31.88 -30.12 47.77
CA VAL A 134 31.30 -30.33 46.45
C VAL A 134 32.41 -30.34 45.41
N ASP A 135 32.63 -31.50 44.79
CA ASP A 135 33.09 -31.59 43.42
C ASP A 135 32.00 -32.36 42.67
N VAL A 136 31.22 -31.64 41.86
CA VAL A 136 30.20 -32.21 40.97
C VAL A 136 30.18 -31.37 39.69
N ASP A 137 30.71 -31.95 38.60
CA ASP A 137 30.43 -31.52 37.23
C ASP A 137 28.92 -31.56 36.99
N ALA A 138 28.27 -30.41 37.07
CA ALA A 138 26.85 -30.26 36.79
C ALA A 138 26.66 -29.68 35.38
N MET A 139 26.15 -30.51 34.46
CA MET A 139 25.44 -30.03 33.26
C MET A 139 24.22 -29.22 33.73
N TYR A 140 24.21 -27.92 33.46
CA TYR A 140 23.05 -27.08 33.76
C TYR A 140 21.90 -27.40 32.80
N SER A 141 20.87 -28.09 33.29
CA SER A 141 19.56 -28.17 32.65
C SER A 141 18.71 -26.98 33.10
N ALA A 142 18.42 -26.05 32.19
CA ALA A 142 17.48 -24.96 32.45
C ALA A 142 16.04 -25.50 32.49
N HIS A 143 15.36 -25.35 33.62
CA HIS A 143 13.93 -25.64 33.74
C HIS A 143 13.11 -24.38 33.49
N PHE A 144 12.10 -24.48 32.62
CA PHE A 144 11.15 -23.41 32.28
C PHE A 144 9.89 -23.53 33.14
N ASN A 145 9.29 -22.41 33.54
CA ASN A 145 7.95 -22.39 34.12
C ASN A 145 7.03 -21.60 33.18
N PHE A 146 5.89 -22.20 32.82
CA PHE A 146 4.90 -21.59 31.94
C PHE A 146 3.61 -21.37 32.73
N ASN A 147 3.02 -20.18 32.61
CA ASN A 147 1.70 -19.89 33.19
C ASN A 147 0.69 -19.63 32.07
N MET A 148 -0.47 -20.29 32.16
CA MET A 148 -1.59 -20.09 31.26
C MET A 148 -2.75 -19.48 32.04
N THR A 149 -3.23 -18.31 31.61
CA THR A 149 -4.34 -17.61 32.28
C THR A 149 -5.51 -17.48 31.31
N LYS A 150 -6.72 -17.85 31.75
CA LYS A 150 -7.97 -17.72 30.98
C LYS A 150 -8.86 -16.69 31.68
N GLU A 151 -9.01 -15.50 31.09
CA GLU A 151 -9.95 -14.50 31.60
C GLU A 151 -11.37 -14.81 31.12
N LYS A 152 -12.34 -14.68 32.02
CA LYS A 152 -13.73 -15.07 31.78
C LYS A 152 -14.62 -13.83 31.77
N THR A 153 -14.51 -13.03 30.71
CA THR A 153 -15.55 -12.07 30.29
C THR A 153 -15.25 -11.61 28.87
N SER A 154 -16.04 -12.16 27.93
CA SER A 154 -16.23 -11.72 26.54
C SER A 154 -15.01 -11.17 25.79
N ASP A 155 -14.01 -12.02 25.57
CA ASP A 155 -13.31 -12.18 24.29
C ASP A 155 -12.39 -13.41 24.41
N GLU A 156 -12.38 -14.26 23.37
CA GLU A 156 -11.58 -15.50 23.33
C GLU A 156 -10.10 -15.20 23.09
N GLY A 157 -9.40 -14.72 24.13
CA GLY A 157 -7.95 -14.57 24.14
C GLY A 157 -7.27 -15.56 25.09
N PHE A 158 -6.28 -16.30 24.60
CA PHE A 158 -5.32 -17.04 25.42
C PHE A 158 -3.94 -16.36 25.31
N GLU A 159 -3.20 -16.26 26.41
CA GLU A 159 -1.79 -15.80 26.40
C GLU A 159 -0.89 -16.83 27.11
N LEU A 160 0.27 -17.12 26.49
CA LEU A 160 1.32 -17.97 27.04
C LEU A 160 2.47 -17.10 27.53
N ASP A 161 2.56 -16.90 28.84
CA ASP A 161 3.67 -16.18 29.48
C ASP A 161 4.75 -17.18 29.93
N ALA A 162 5.93 -17.09 29.32
CA ALA A 162 7.07 -17.95 29.62
C ALA A 162 7.99 -17.23 30.62
N GLN A 163 8.06 -17.70 31.86
CA GLN A 163 8.99 -17.15 32.84
C GLN A 163 10.40 -17.76 32.64
N PRO A 164 11.38 -16.95 32.21
CA PRO A 164 12.67 -17.47 31.78
C PRO A 164 13.67 -17.64 32.92
N PRO A 165 14.71 -18.49 32.73
CA PRO A 165 15.79 -18.60 33.69
C PRO A 165 16.62 -17.30 33.71
N PRO A 166 17.10 -16.86 34.90
CA PRO A 166 17.94 -15.67 35.02
C PRO A 166 19.28 -15.88 34.26
N PRO A 167 20.01 -14.80 33.94
CA PRO A 167 21.34 -14.90 33.36
C PRO A 167 22.23 -15.85 34.17
N VAL A 168 22.94 -16.76 33.47
CA VAL A 168 23.79 -17.76 34.10
C VAL A 168 25.24 -17.46 33.74
N ASP A 169 26.11 -17.32 34.75
CA ASP A 169 27.53 -17.13 34.50
C ASP A 169 28.16 -18.44 34.03
N ILE A 170 28.29 -18.57 32.71
CA ILE A 170 28.93 -19.72 32.06
C ILE A 170 30.47 -19.61 32.06
N ARG A 171 31.06 -18.63 32.73
CA ARG A 171 32.52 -18.48 32.83
C ARG A 171 33.08 -19.36 33.94
N TYR A 172 34.21 -20.00 33.67
CA TYR A 172 35.02 -20.69 34.66
C TYR A 172 36.41 -20.07 34.69
N LYS A 173 37.09 -20.18 35.83
CA LYS A 173 38.47 -19.74 35.95
C LYS A 173 39.36 -20.82 35.35
N ASP A 174 39.99 -20.52 34.21
CA ASP A 174 40.89 -21.45 33.55
C ASP A 174 42.09 -21.75 34.48
N PRO A 175 42.28 -23.01 34.90
CA PRO A 175 43.31 -23.36 35.87
C PRO A 175 44.74 -23.17 35.32
N LYS A 176 44.91 -23.10 33.99
CA LYS A 176 46.23 -22.86 33.36
C LYS A 176 46.58 -21.38 33.27
N THR A 177 45.59 -20.50 33.12
CA THR A 177 45.82 -19.06 32.84
C THR A 177 45.31 -18.13 33.95
N GLY A 178 44.54 -18.64 34.90
CA GLY A 178 43.94 -17.89 36.01
C GLY A 178 42.83 -16.92 35.61
N LYS A 179 42.51 -16.80 34.31
CA LYS A 179 41.49 -15.89 33.77
C LYS A 179 40.13 -16.59 33.67
N TYR A 180 39.06 -15.82 33.88
CA TYR A 180 37.71 -16.30 33.66
C TYR A 180 37.38 -16.34 32.17
N VAL A 181 37.07 -17.52 31.64
CA VAL A 181 36.72 -17.77 30.23
C VAL A 181 35.41 -18.56 30.16
N LYS A 182 34.61 -18.35 29.10
CA LYS A 182 33.35 -19.09 28.91
C LYS A 182 33.65 -20.59 28.72
N ARG A 183 32.91 -21.47 29.40
CA ARG A 183 33.11 -22.93 29.33
C ARG A 183 32.86 -23.44 27.90
N PRO A 184 33.81 -24.15 27.28
CA PRO A 184 33.59 -24.83 26.00
C PRO A 184 32.42 -25.82 26.08
N GLY A 185 31.65 -25.94 25.00
CA GLY A 185 30.42 -26.73 24.91
C GLY A 185 29.18 -26.10 25.53
N ALA A 186 29.32 -25.08 26.39
CA ALA A 186 28.19 -24.41 27.03
C ALA A 186 27.36 -23.60 26.03
N VAL A 187 26.03 -23.63 26.17
CA VAL A 187 25.12 -22.82 25.35
C VAL A 187 25.19 -21.37 25.80
N ASP A 188 25.47 -20.45 24.89
CA ASP A 188 25.55 -19.02 25.19
C ASP A 188 24.38 -18.21 24.59
N VAL A 189 23.72 -18.72 23.55
CA VAL A 189 22.48 -18.15 22.99
C VAL A 189 21.58 -19.29 22.48
N PHE A 190 20.27 -19.19 22.65
CA PHE A 190 19.33 -20.02 21.90
C PHE A 190 18.01 -19.30 21.63
N ARG A 191 17.36 -19.65 20.52
CA ARG A 191 16.08 -19.09 20.06
C ARG A 191 15.06 -20.21 19.91
N TRP A 192 13.81 -19.94 20.28
CA TRP A 192 12.71 -20.87 20.06
C TRP A 192 11.40 -20.17 19.73
N ILE A 193 10.50 -20.94 19.15
CA ILE A 193 9.13 -20.54 18.81
C ILE A 193 8.18 -21.51 19.49
N SER A 194 7.08 -21.00 20.02
CA SER A 194 6.04 -21.83 20.65
C SER A 194 4.77 -21.75 19.83
N PHE A 195 4.19 -22.91 19.51
CA PHE A 195 2.94 -23.06 18.79
C PHE A 195 1.91 -23.68 19.72
N TRP A 196 0.70 -23.17 19.73
CA TRP A 196 -0.43 -23.94 20.21
C TRP A 196 -0.95 -24.86 19.10
N LEU A 197 -1.56 -25.99 19.43
CA LEU A 197 -2.30 -26.81 18.47
C LEU A 197 -3.67 -27.10 19.05
N GLU A 198 -4.71 -26.76 18.30
CA GLU A 198 -6.09 -27.06 18.68
C GLU A 198 -6.27 -28.58 18.83
N PRO A 199 -6.94 -29.04 19.89
CA PRO A 199 -7.11 -30.46 20.14
C PRO A 199 -7.99 -31.14 19.07
N SER A 200 -7.36 -31.79 18.09
CA SER A 200 -8.02 -32.58 17.04
C SER A 200 -7.46 -34.00 16.94
N VAL A 201 -8.27 -34.93 16.41
CA VAL A 201 -7.85 -36.33 16.22
C VAL A 201 -6.79 -36.39 15.11
N GLU A 202 -6.96 -35.64 14.02
CA GLU A 202 -6.01 -35.61 12.90
C GLU A 202 -4.63 -35.09 13.33
N ALA A 203 -4.59 -34.10 14.22
CA ALA A 203 -3.34 -33.57 14.78
C ALA A 203 -2.64 -34.60 15.68
N THR A 204 -3.38 -35.51 16.30
CA THR A 204 -2.85 -36.64 17.10
C THR A 204 -2.11 -37.62 16.23
N ASP A 205 -2.77 -38.07 15.17
CA ASP A 205 -2.20 -39.06 14.26
C ASP A 205 -1.00 -38.46 13.50
N THR A 206 -1.10 -37.20 13.04
CA THR A 206 0.01 -36.48 12.36
C THR A 206 1.25 -36.36 13.23
N LEU A 207 1.10 -36.04 14.53
CA LEU A 207 2.23 -35.92 15.45
C LEU A 207 2.97 -37.26 15.59
N SER A 208 2.25 -38.35 15.79
CA SER A 208 2.83 -39.68 15.98
C SER A 208 3.41 -40.31 14.72
N GLU A 209 2.80 -40.04 13.57
CA GLU A 209 3.13 -40.77 12.33
C GLU A 209 4.07 -39.99 11.41
N GLN A 210 4.10 -38.66 11.51
CA GLN A 210 4.83 -37.81 10.57
C GLN A 210 5.86 -36.91 11.25
N VAL A 211 5.54 -36.34 12.42
CA VAL A 211 6.40 -35.33 13.07
C VAL A 211 7.50 -35.97 13.91
N ILE A 212 7.18 -36.98 14.72
CA ILE A 212 8.17 -37.73 15.50
C ILE A 212 8.92 -38.65 14.54
N ASP A 213 10.26 -38.72 14.66
CA ASP A 213 11.08 -39.63 13.88
C ASP A 213 10.65 -41.08 14.19
N PRO A 214 10.13 -41.84 13.21
CA PRO A 214 9.61 -43.18 13.46
C PRO A 214 10.72 -44.17 13.81
N ILE A 215 11.93 -43.98 13.29
CA ILE A 215 13.09 -44.83 13.60
C ILE A 215 13.54 -44.52 15.03
N TRP A 216 13.65 -43.25 15.40
CA TRP A 216 13.96 -42.89 16.80
C TRP A 216 12.89 -43.41 17.75
N LEU A 217 11.60 -43.24 17.41
CA LEU A 217 10.53 -43.70 18.27
C LEU A 217 10.63 -45.22 18.47
N GLU A 218 10.76 -46.01 17.41
CA GLU A 218 10.78 -47.50 17.45
C GLU A 218 12.08 -48.11 17.99
N GLU A 219 13.23 -47.50 17.72
CA GLU A 219 14.53 -48.12 18.01
C GLU A 219 15.29 -47.46 19.17
N SER A 220 14.88 -46.26 19.62
CA SER A 220 15.60 -45.55 20.69
C SER A 220 15.36 -46.19 22.06
N PRO A 221 16.42 -46.48 22.83
CA PRO A 221 16.30 -46.98 24.20
C PRO A 221 15.94 -45.87 25.22
N GLU A 222 15.72 -44.62 24.78
CA GLU A 222 15.41 -43.51 25.66
C GLU A 222 14.04 -43.65 26.37
N SER A 223 13.97 -43.20 27.63
CA SER A 223 12.74 -43.25 28.43
C SER A 223 11.59 -42.48 27.79
N ASN A 224 11.87 -41.41 27.05
CA ASN A 224 10.86 -40.59 26.40
C ASN A 224 10.29 -41.27 25.15
N ALA A 225 11.09 -42.03 24.38
CA ALA A 225 10.62 -42.83 23.27
C ALA A 225 9.68 -43.96 23.75
N GLN A 226 10.04 -44.63 24.85
CA GLN A 226 9.19 -45.66 25.49
C GLN A 226 7.88 -45.10 26.04
N LEU A 227 7.92 -43.89 26.62
CA LEU A 227 6.73 -43.20 27.12
C LEU A 227 5.81 -42.74 25.98
N LEU A 228 6.37 -42.31 24.83
CA LEU A 228 5.59 -41.97 23.64
C LEU A 228 4.99 -43.19 22.95
N HIS A 229 5.66 -44.34 22.96
CA HIS A 229 5.08 -45.60 22.50
C HIS A 229 3.89 -46.03 23.34
N SER A 230 4.04 -46.06 24.66
CA SER A 230 2.94 -46.42 25.56
C SER A 230 1.77 -45.43 25.47
N LEU A 231 2.06 -44.14 25.26
CA LEU A 231 1.03 -43.12 24.98
C LEU A 231 0.34 -43.36 23.62
N ARG A 232 1.09 -43.69 22.57
CA ARG A 232 0.55 -44.01 21.23
C ARG A 232 -0.37 -45.23 21.30
N GLU A 233 0.03 -46.28 22.01
CA GLU A 233 -0.79 -47.48 22.22
C GLU A 233 -2.04 -47.21 23.07
N ALA A 234 -1.94 -46.36 24.10
CA ALA A 234 -3.08 -45.96 24.91
C ALA A 234 -4.08 -45.12 24.10
N LEU A 235 -3.59 -44.16 23.32
CA LEU A 235 -4.42 -43.32 22.44
C LEU A 235 -5.05 -44.13 21.31
N ALA A 236 -4.41 -45.19 20.82
CA ALA A 236 -4.98 -46.11 19.83
C ALA A 236 -6.21 -46.89 20.34
N LYS A 237 -6.39 -47.01 21.66
CA LYS A 237 -7.51 -47.72 22.31
C LYS A 237 -8.69 -46.81 22.68
N GLU A 238 -8.52 -45.50 22.62
CA GLU A 238 -9.54 -44.48 22.92
C GLU A 238 -10.31 -44.08 21.64
N THR A 239 -11.64 -43.85 21.73
CA THR A 239 -12.48 -43.47 20.57
C THR A 239 -13.23 -42.15 20.80
N GLY A 240 -13.44 -41.38 19.73
CA GLY A 240 -14.14 -40.08 19.78
C GLY A 240 -13.35 -38.94 20.44
N ASN A 241 -14.07 -37.97 21.03
CA ASN A 241 -13.51 -36.75 21.65
C ASN A 241 -12.58 -37.01 22.86
N ALA A 242 -12.34 -38.26 23.26
CA ALA A 242 -11.36 -38.59 24.29
C ALA A 242 -9.92 -38.55 23.76
N ARG A 243 -9.70 -38.89 22.47
CA ARG A 243 -8.40 -38.78 21.77
C ARG A 243 -7.89 -37.34 21.65
N THR A 244 -8.79 -36.36 21.74
CA THR A 244 -8.48 -34.93 21.55
C THR A 244 -8.13 -34.20 22.85
N LYS A 245 -8.27 -34.80 24.04
CA LYS A 245 -8.19 -34.05 25.33
C LYS A 245 -6.81 -33.49 25.71
N ALA A 246 -5.76 -33.75 24.93
CA ALA A 246 -4.43 -33.23 25.21
C ALA A 246 -4.28 -31.80 24.64
N TRP A 247 -4.10 -30.82 25.53
CA TRP A 247 -3.68 -29.47 25.17
C TRP A 247 -2.22 -29.52 24.70
N ARG A 248 -1.90 -28.92 23.55
CA ARG A 248 -0.58 -29.05 22.94
C ARG A 248 0.07 -27.70 22.73
N VAL A 249 1.21 -27.52 23.39
CA VAL A 249 2.15 -26.45 23.07
C VAL A 249 3.39 -27.11 22.49
N LEU A 250 3.65 -26.89 21.20
CA LEU A 250 4.84 -27.39 20.51
C LEU A 250 5.91 -26.29 20.54
N HIS A 251 7.08 -26.59 21.09
CA HIS A 251 8.22 -25.67 21.06
C HIS A 251 9.23 -26.13 20.01
N ARG A 252 9.61 -25.23 19.09
CA ARG A 252 10.69 -25.46 18.13
C ARG A 252 11.87 -24.57 18.49
N CYS A 253 12.98 -25.16 18.89
CA CYS A 253 14.25 -24.43 18.93
C CYS A 253 14.68 -24.16 17.48
N THR A 254 14.84 -22.89 17.13
CA THR A 254 15.20 -22.47 15.77
C THR A 254 16.68 -22.14 15.64
N PHE A 255 17.37 -21.96 16.76
CA PHE A 255 18.79 -21.65 16.79
C PHE A 255 19.40 -21.97 18.16
N VAL A 256 20.57 -22.59 18.18
CA VAL A 256 21.39 -22.78 19.39
C VAL A 256 22.83 -22.40 19.04
N SER A 257 23.41 -21.50 19.83
CA SER A 257 24.83 -21.15 19.83
C SER A 257 25.51 -21.80 21.04
N ARG A 258 26.68 -22.39 20.81
CA ARG A 258 27.53 -22.98 21.85
C ARG A 258 28.93 -22.39 21.78
N VAL A 259 29.56 -22.27 22.93
CA VAL A 259 30.97 -21.93 23.04
C VAL A 259 31.80 -23.08 22.43
N PRO A 260 32.65 -22.85 21.41
CA PRO A 260 33.36 -23.94 20.72
C PRO A 260 34.37 -24.68 21.60
N GLU A 261 34.51 -26.00 21.42
CA GLU A 261 35.63 -26.79 21.99
C GLU A 261 36.95 -26.48 21.28
N LYS A 262 38.05 -26.43 22.06
CA LYS A 262 39.40 -26.37 21.49
C LYS A 262 39.82 -27.79 21.09
N VAL A 263 39.83 -28.08 19.79
CA VAL A 263 40.23 -29.39 19.27
C VAL A 263 41.75 -29.55 19.33
N GLU A 264 42.24 -30.51 20.11
CA GLU A 264 43.63 -30.98 20.06
C GLU A 264 43.71 -32.30 19.26
N GLN A 265 44.31 -32.22 18.06
CA GLN A 265 44.75 -33.31 17.15
C GLN A 265 43.72 -34.00 16.22
N ARG A 266 44.26 -34.53 15.10
CA ARG A 266 43.59 -34.95 13.85
C ARG A 266 43.46 -36.49 13.78
N PRO A 267 42.33 -37.09 13.38
CA PRO A 267 42.29 -38.49 12.96
C PRO A 267 42.79 -38.65 11.51
N ALA A 268 43.48 -39.75 11.24
CA ALA A 268 44.31 -39.99 10.04
C ALA A 268 43.59 -40.63 8.84
N ALA A 269 42.26 -40.57 8.73
CA ALA A 269 41.53 -41.21 7.63
C ALA A 269 40.83 -40.15 6.77
N LEU A 270 41.42 -39.83 5.61
CA LEU A 270 40.79 -39.33 4.37
C LEU A 270 41.91 -38.90 3.41
N ALA A 271 42.71 -39.89 3.00
CA ALA A 271 43.48 -39.84 1.77
C ALA A 271 42.81 -40.84 0.83
N ASN A 272 42.57 -40.43 -0.42
CA ASN A 272 42.00 -41.19 -1.54
C ASN A 272 40.50 -40.96 -1.81
N VAL A 273 40.19 -39.88 -2.54
CA VAL A 273 39.26 -39.95 -3.68
C VAL A 273 39.81 -39.03 -4.78
N GLN A 274 40.35 -39.63 -5.84
CA GLN A 274 40.63 -39.00 -7.13
C GLN A 274 39.55 -39.44 -8.12
N ASP A 275 39.22 -38.52 -9.03
CA ASP A 275 38.51 -38.68 -10.30
C ASP A 275 37.01 -39.03 -10.28
N GLU A 276 36.19 -38.03 -10.67
CA GLU A 276 35.36 -38.14 -11.87
C GLU A 276 34.90 -36.76 -12.37
N LYS A 277 35.23 -36.46 -13.63
CA LYS A 277 34.74 -35.31 -14.41
C LYS A 277 33.38 -35.66 -15.01
N LYS A 278 32.30 -34.99 -14.61
CA LYS A 278 31.08 -34.81 -15.44
C LYS A 278 30.14 -33.72 -14.86
N SER A 279 29.71 -32.82 -15.75
CA SER A 279 28.68 -31.77 -15.62
C SER A 279 28.94 -30.59 -14.67
N THR A 280 29.48 -29.51 -15.23
CA THR A 280 29.74 -28.23 -14.55
C THR A 280 28.69 -27.15 -14.90
N SER A 281 27.39 -27.50 -14.88
CA SER A 281 26.31 -26.50 -15.03
C SER A 281 25.25 -26.52 -13.92
N THR A 282 25.36 -27.41 -12.93
CA THR A 282 24.33 -27.58 -11.88
C THR A 282 24.75 -27.07 -10.50
N LEU A 283 25.96 -26.53 -10.34
CA LEU A 283 26.52 -26.16 -9.04
C LEU A 283 26.41 -24.66 -8.68
N LEU A 284 25.68 -23.87 -9.47
CA LEU A 284 25.45 -22.44 -9.19
C LEU A 284 24.14 -22.15 -8.44
N ALA A 285 23.34 -23.17 -8.11
CA ALA A 285 22.12 -23.01 -7.32
C ALA A 285 22.36 -23.08 -5.80
N ASP A 286 23.51 -23.57 -5.34
CA ASP A 286 23.77 -23.81 -3.91
C ASP A 286 25.09 -23.18 -3.43
N VAL A 287 25.06 -21.89 -3.10
CA VAL A 287 25.94 -21.37 -2.04
C VAL A 287 25.14 -21.33 -0.73
N ALA A 288 24.50 -22.45 -0.43
CA ALA A 288 24.04 -22.78 0.90
C ALA A 288 25.13 -23.64 1.56
N CYS A 289 26.00 -22.98 2.34
CA CYS A 289 26.69 -23.48 3.56
C CYS A 289 28.14 -22.98 3.67
N ASN A 290 28.39 -22.16 4.70
CA ASN A 290 29.73 -21.83 5.21
C ASN A 290 30.57 -23.09 5.52
N TRP A 291 29.93 -24.24 5.74
CA TRP A 291 30.57 -25.54 5.98
C TRP A 291 31.42 -26.03 4.81
N LEU A 292 30.92 -25.99 3.57
CA LEU A 292 31.65 -26.49 2.40
C LEU A 292 32.86 -25.60 2.07
N LEU A 293 32.71 -24.30 2.31
CA LEU A 293 33.81 -23.33 2.21
C LEU A 293 34.89 -23.60 3.27
N THR A 294 34.46 -23.84 4.51
CA THR A 294 35.35 -24.15 5.64
C THR A 294 36.11 -25.44 5.37
N GLN A 295 35.42 -26.52 4.98
CA GLN A 295 36.01 -27.83 4.74
C GLN A 295 37.07 -27.82 3.61
N LYS A 296 36.87 -26.99 2.58
CA LYS A 296 37.81 -26.86 1.46
C LYS A 296 39.01 -25.94 1.76
N LEU A 297 38.88 -24.98 2.68
CA LEU A 297 39.95 -24.04 3.03
C LEU A 297 40.73 -24.45 4.29
N GLU A 298 40.13 -25.22 5.18
CA GLU A 298 40.72 -25.75 6.41
C GLU A 298 42.08 -26.45 6.22
N PRO A 299 42.33 -27.22 5.13
CA PRO A 299 43.64 -27.85 4.92
C PRO A 299 44.78 -26.84 4.75
N PHE A 300 44.47 -25.65 4.22
CA PHE A 300 45.43 -24.59 3.93
C PHE A 300 45.54 -23.58 5.08
N ALA A 301 44.66 -23.65 6.07
CA ALA A 301 44.63 -22.75 7.23
C ALA A 301 45.63 -23.14 8.34
N ARG A 302 46.22 -24.34 8.26
CA ARG A 302 47.04 -24.92 9.32
C ARG A 302 48.44 -24.28 9.37
N GLY A 303 48.84 -23.84 10.56
CA GLY A 303 50.13 -23.18 10.81
C GLY A 303 50.06 -21.66 10.87
N ALA A 304 48.88 -21.06 10.67
CA ALA A 304 48.67 -19.64 10.91
C ALA A 304 48.36 -19.38 12.39
N GLU A 305 49.28 -18.73 13.10
CA GLU A 305 49.15 -18.44 14.54
C GLU A 305 48.44 -17.11 14.82
N SER A 306 48.13 -16.35 13.76
CA SER A 306 47.43 -15.07 13.85
C SER A 306 46.45 -14.88 12.69
N LYS A 307 45.43 -14.06 12.92
CA LYS A 307 44.43 -13.68 11.91
C LYS A 307 45.07 -13.06 10.65
N ALA A 308 46.18 -12.35 10.82
CA ALA A 308 46.95 -11.76 9.72
C ALA A 308 47.67 -12.83 8.87
N GLN A 309 48.33 -13.81 9.51
CA GLN A 309 48.95 -14.94 8.80
C GLN A 309 47.92 -15.83 8.12
N LEU A 310 46.78 -16.08 8.78
CA LEU A 310 45.69 -16.88 8.22
C LEU A 310 45.19 -16.26 6.91
N ALA A 311 45.02 -14.94 6.89
CA ALA A 311 44.66 -14.20 5.69
C ALA A 311 45.75 -14.28 4.60
N THR A 312 47.03 -14.23 4.95
CA THR A 312 48.13 -14.36 3.98
C THR A 312 48.21 -15.75 3.36
N VAL A 313 48.06 -16.80 4.18
CA VAL A 313 48.18 -18.19 3.73
C VAL A 313 46.96 -18.62 2.91
N LEU A 314 45.75 -18.24 3.30
CA LEU A 314 44.53 -18.66 2.59
C LEU A 314 44.29 -17.88 1.28
N LYS A 315 44.80 -16.65 1.16
CA LYS A 315 44.57 -15.77 0.00
C LYS A 315 44.87 -16.40 -1.37
N PRO A 316 46.03 -17.03 -1.62
CA PRO A 316 46.29 -17.69 -2.91
C PRO A 316 45.37 -18.90 -3.16
N HIS A 317 44.92 -19.60 -2.12
CA HIS A 317 44.05 -20.79 -2.25
C HIS A 317 42.59 -20.42 -2.49
N VAL A 318 42.08 -19.38 -1.82
CA VAL A 318 40.76 -18.80 -2.13
C VAL A 318 40.73 -18.29 -3.57
N THR A 319 41.82 -17.67 -4.05
CA THR A 319 41.94 -17.16 -5.44
C THR A 319 41.84 -18.28 -6.47
N LYS A 320 42.40 -19.45 -6.13
CA LYS A 320 42.49 -20.61 -7.02
C LYS A 320 41.26 -21.50 -6.98
N LEU A 321 40.67 -21.71 -5.79
CA LEU A 321 39.57 -22.65 -5.57
C LEU A 321 38.18 -22.00 -5.66
N PHE A 322 38.11 -20.69 -5.39
CA PHE A 322 36.87 -19.92 -5.41
C PHE A 322 37.05 -18.56 -6.10
N PRO A 323 37.42 -18.54 -7.39
CA PRO A 323 37.68 -17.30 -8.11
C PRO A 323 36.48 -16.33 -8.12
N SER A 324 35.25 -16.85 -8.01
CA SER A 324 34.01 -16.06 -7.89
C SER A 324 33.79 -15.38 -6.52
N LEU A 325 34.37 -15.90 -5.42
CA LEU A 325 34.31 -15.28 -4.09
C LEU A 325 35.30 -14.11 -3.92
N ILE A 326 36.37 -14.10 -4.71
CA ILE A 326 37.39 -13.04 -4.70
C ILE A 326 36.87 -11.75 -5.32
N THR A 327 35.93 -11.86 -6.26
CA THR A 327 35.20 -10.71 -6.80
C THR A 327 34.32 -10.03 -5.75
N GLN A 328 33.88 -10.76 -4.71
CA GLN A 328 33.01 -10.23 -3.64
C GLN A 328 33.77 -9.73 -2.39
N THR A 329 34.93 -10.31 -2.04
CA THR A 329 35.67 -9.97 -0.81
C THR A 329 36.53 -8.70 -0.88
N ARG A 330 36.54 -8.01 -2.03
CA ARG A 330 37.16 -6.67 -2.20
C ARG A 330 36.19 -5.50 -2.07
N LEU A 331 34.92 -5.77 -1.77
CA LEU A 331 33.92 -4.72 -1.62
C LEU A 331 33.91 -4.25 -0.17
N ASP A 332 34.36 -3.01 0.07
CA ASP A 332 33.90 -2.27 1.23
C ASP A 332 32.37 -2.26 1.19
N PHE A 333 31.71 -2.89 2.16
CA PHE A 333 30.23 -3.01 2.22
C PHE A 333 29.52 -1.66 2.43
N ASN A 334 30.27 -0.56 2.48
CA ASN A 334 29.75 0.79 2.57
C ASN A 334 30.26 1.59 1.38
N PHE A 335 29.49 1.60 0.29
CA PHE A 335 29.67 2.62 -0.74
C PHE A 335 29.52 4.01 -0.11
N LYS A 336 30.50 4.90 -0.38
CA LYS A 336 30.46 6.29 0.06
C LYS A 336 30.06 7.18 -1.10
N TYR A 337 29.01 7.97 -0.95
CA TYR A 337 28.58 8.91 -1.97
C TYR A 337 29.56 10.08 -2.12
N THR A 338 29.84 10.50 -3.35
CA THR A 338 30.51 11.78 -3.63
C THR A 338 29.52 12.92 -3.52
N ALA A 339 29.81 13.95 -2.74
CA ALA A 339 28.95 15.13 -2.60
C ALA A 339 28.61 15.73 -3.97
N LEU A 340 27.34 16.09 -4.16
CA LEU A 340 26.85 16.77 -5.36
C LEU A 340 27.10 18.28 -5.24
N ARG A 341 27.47 18.93 -6.33
CA ARG A 341 27.47 20.39 -6.42
C ARG A 341 26.07 20.91 -6.75
N ASP A 342 25.90 22.23 -6.68
CA ASP A 342 24.66 22.87 -7.07
C ASP A 342 24.24 22.44 -8.48
N LYS A 343 22.95 22.10 -8.64
CA LYS A 343 22.33 21.64 -9.88
C LYS A 343 22.92 20.36 -10.49
N GLU A 344 23.66 19.54 -9.75
CA GLU A 344 24.10 18.22 -10.21
C GLU A 344 23.12 17.11 -9.81
N ILE A 345 23.08 16.03 -10.61
CA ILE A 345 22.48 14.74 -10.27
C ILE A 345 23.51 13.64 -10.49
N ARG A 346 23.36 12.46 -9.87
CA ARG A 346 24.16 11.28 -10.25
C ARG A 346 23.40 10.45 -11.26
N VAL A 347 24.09 9.91 -12.27
CA VAL A 347 23.57 8.86 -13.16
C VAL A 347 24.38 7.58 -12.98
N LEU A 348 23.72 6.44 -13.10
CA LEU A 348 24.33 5.11 -13.07
C LEU A 348 24.74 4.71 -14.48
N VAL A 349 26.04 4.53 -14.69
CA VAL A 349 26.55 3.80 -15.84
C VAL A 349 26.61 2.33 -15.44
N LEU A 350 25.60 1.56 -15.86
CA LEU A 350 25.49 0.13 -15.63
C LEU A 350 26.38 -0.62 -16.61
N ASP A 351 27.28 -1.46 -16.12
CA ASP A 351 28.18 -2.26 -16.95
C ASP A 351 27.40 -3.35 -17.69
N SER A 352 27.95 -3.83 -18.81
CA SER A 352 27.41 -4.97 -19.54
C SER A 352 27.60 -6.31 -18.81
N GLY A 353 26.80 -7.31 -19.17
CA GLY A 353 26.86 -8.65 -18.58
C GLY A 353 25.59 -9.47 -18.80
N ASN A 354 25.65 -10.78 -18.54
CA ASN A 354 24.54 -11.72 -18.72
C ASN A 354 23.60 -11.70 -17.51
N GLU A 355 22.38 -12.22 -17.62
CA GLU A 355 21.37 -12.17 -16.56
C GLU A 355 21.86 -12.66 -15.18
N GLY A 356 22.65 -13.75 -15.15
CA GLY A 356 23.19 -14.33 -13.91
C GLY A 356 24.41 -13.62 -13.31
N ASP A 357 25.04 -12.69 -14.06
CA ASP A 357 26.26 -12.02 -13.61
C ASP A 357 25.96 -10.99 -12.50
N ALA A 358 26.91 -10.80 -11.58
CA ALA A 358 26.81 -9.77 -10.56
C ALA A 358 26.67 -8.37 -11.20
N LEU A 359 25.99 -7.45 -10.51
CA LEU A 359 25.77 -6.09 -10.98
C LEU A 359 26.99 -5.22 -10.65
N PHE A 360 27.53 -4.58 -11.69
CA PHE A 360 28.63 -3.61 -11.58
C PHE A 360 28.26 -2.31 -12.31
N GLY A 361 28.79 -1.19 -11.82
CA GLY A 361 28.61 0.08 -12.51
C GLY A 361 29.45 1.22 -11.91
N ALA A 362 29.19 2.42 -12.42
CA ALA A 362 29.78 3.65 -11.91
C ALA A 362 28.70 4.71 -11.67
N LEU A 363 28.81 5.46 -10.57
CA LEU A 363 27.95 6.63 -10.31
C LEU A 363 28.68 7.90 -10.73
N VAL A 364 28.11 8.60 -11.72
CA VAL A 364 28.73 9.77 -12.35
C VAL A 364 27.89 11.02 -12.05
N PRO A 365 28.43 12.02 -11.34
CA PRO A 365 27.79 13.33 -11.22
C PRO A 365 27.74 14.03 -12.58
N VAL A 366 26.58 14.56 -12.95
CA VAL A 366 26.36 15.33 -14.17
C VAL A 366 25.60 16.60 -13.87
N LYS A 367 25.96 17.68 -14.56
CA LYS A 367 25.24 18.96 -14.49
C LYS A 367 23.86 18.78 -15.11
N HIS A 368 22.82 19.21 -14.38
CA HIS A 368 21.44 19.03 -14.80
C HIS A 368 20.67 20.34 -14.62
N VAL A 369 20.85 21.22 -15.60
CA VAL A 369 20.26 22.56 -15.66
C VAL A 369 19.28 22.63 -16.83
N PRO A 370 17.99 22.93 -16.58
CA PRO A 370 17.03 23.20 -17.65
C PRO A 370 17.54 24.28 -18.61
N GLY A 371 17.47 24.03 -19.92
CA GLY A 371 17.92 24.97 -20.96
C GLY A 371 19.41 24.90 -21.32
N GLU A 372 20.21 24.10 -20.61
CA GLU A 372 21.58 23.76 -21.01
C GLU A 372 21.66 22.36 -21.62
N HIS A 373 22.83 21.98 -22.15
CA HIS A 373 23.07 20.61 -22.63
C HIS A 373 23.05 19.62 -21.45
N ILE A 374 22.02 18.78 -21.38
CA ILE A 374 21.86 17.72 -20.37
C ILE A 374 22.45 16.41 -20.89
N THR A 375 23.25 15.72 -20.08
CA THR A 375 23.76 14.38 -20.38
C THR A 375 22.60 13.41 -20.61
N ARG A 376 22.66 12.58 -21.65
CA ARG A 376 21.60 11.59 -21.94
C ARG A 376 21.61 10.45 -20.92
N TYR A 377 20.43 10.12 -20.41
CA TYR A 377 20.18 8.97 -19.54
C TYR A 377 18.72 8.53 -19.69
N GLU A 378 18.43 7.29 -19.32
CA GLU A 378 17.07 6.76 -19.19
C GLU A 378 16.68 6.74 -17.71
N ALA A 379 15.45 7.10 -17.36
CA ALA A 379 15.00 7.09 -15.97
C ALA A 379 14.16 5.86 -15.68
N MET A 380 14.42 5.23 -14.53
CA MET A 380 13.66 4.10 -14.03
C MET A 380 12.44 4.57 -13.24
N SER A 381 11.28 4.00 -13.55
CA SER A 381 10.08 4.08 -12.73
C SER A 381 9.73 2.66 -12.28
N TYR A 382 9.90 2.35 -11.00
CA TYR A 382 9.80 0.98 -10.47
C TYR A 382 9.41 1.00 -8.99
N THR A 383 8.71 -0.04 -8.53
CA THR A 383 8.40 -0.19 -7.10
C THR A 383 9.65 -0.64 -6.33
N TRP A 384 9.98 0.02 -5.22
CA TRP A 384 11.13 -0.40 -4.40
C TRP A 384 10.94 -1.83 -3.87
N GLY A 385 9.72 -2.16 -3.43
CA GLY A 385 9.38 -3.48 -2.90
C GLY A 385 10.03 -3.75 -1.55
N ASP A 386 9.99 -5.00 -1.10
CA ASP A 386 10.60 -5.41 0.17
C ASP A 386 12.13 -5.20 0.16
N GLN A 387 12.61 -4.45 1.15
CA GLN A 387 14.04 -4.15 1.36
C GLN A 387 14.68 -5.04 2.44
N SER A 388 13.94 -5.94 3.07
CA SER A 388 14.43 -6.80 4.16
C SER A 388 15.52 -7.78 3.73
N ASN A 389 15.51 -8.17 2.45
CA ASN A 389 16.49 -9.05 1.83
C ASN A 389 17.03 -8.43 0.53
N PRO A 390 17.95 -7.46 0.62
CA PRO A 390 18.44 -6.72 -0.53
C PRO A 390 19.42 -7.54 -1.37
N ASP A 391 19.46 -7.23 -2.66
CA ASP A 391 20.56 -7.57 -3.57
C ASP A 391 21.65 -6.50 -3.48
N TYR A 392 22.75 -6.66 -4.20
CA TYR A 392 23.88 -5.72 -4.16
C TYR A 392 24.39 -5.33 -5.55
N ILE A 393 24.79 -4.07 -5.68
CA ILE A 393 25.53 -3.54 -6.83
C ILE A 393 26.89 -3.00 -6.40
N ALA A 394 27.94 -3.41 -7.10
CA ALA A 394 29.29 -2.92 -6.88
C ALA A 394 29.53 -1.65 -7.70
N LEU A 395 29.87 -0.55 -7.02
CA LEU A 395 29.97 0.78 -7.63
C LEU A 395 31.39 1.34 -7.61
N ARG A 396 31.73 2.09 -8.68
CA ARG A 396 32.99 2.82 -8.83
C ARG A 396 32.73 4.33 -8.90
N HIS A 397 33.66 5.14 -8.38
CA HIS A 397 33.73 6.57 -8.68
C HIS A 397 34.49 6.83 -9.98
N PRO A 398 34.03 7.78 -10.81
CA PRO A 398 34.84 8.27 -11.93
C PRO A 398 36.11 8.96 -11.41
N LYS A 399 37.22 8.85 -12.17
CA LYS A 399 38.44 9.60 -11.86
C LYS A 399 38.21 11.09 -12.14
N PRO A 400 38.59 12.01 -11.23
CA PRO A 400 38.25 13.43 -11.35
C PRO A 400 38.94 14.19 -12.50
N ASP A 401 39.83 13.58 -13.28
CA ASP A 401 40.78 14.31 -14.13
C ASP A 401 40.89 13.82 -15.59
N LYS A 402 39.84 13.21 -16.15
CA LYS A 402 39.75 13.01 -17.60
C LYS A 402 38.34 13.30 -18.08
N SER A 403 38.22 14.24 -19.01
CA SER A 403 37.01 14.53 -19.79
C SER A 403 36.23 13.25 -20.07
N CYS A 404 34.96 13.24 -19.64
CA CYS A 404 34.00 12.15 -19.67
C CYS A 404 34.11 11.26 -20.92
N VAL A 405 34.92 10.21 -20.84
CA VAL A 405 34.79 9.04 -21.71
C VAL A 405 34.23 7.95 -20.80
N LEU A 406 32.99 7.56 -21.08
CA LEU A 406 32.16 6.60 -20.33
C LEU A 406 32.74 5.17 -20.24
N GLU A 407 33.96 4.94 -20.76
CA GLU A 407 34.44 3.58 -21.07
C GLU A 407 35.58 3.06 -20.19
N ASN A 408 36.17 3.83 -19.27
CA ASN A 408 37.31 3.30 -18.50
C ASN A 408 37.46 3.90 -17.08
N CYS A 409 36.54 3.54 -16.19
CA CYS A 409 36.73 3.70 -14.74
C CYS A 409 37.64 2.57 -14.22
N GLY A 410 38.91 2.89 -13.88
CA GLY A 410 39.87 1.88 -13.41
C GLY A 410 39.39 1.04 -12.21
N ASN A 411 39.82 -0.22 -12.17
CA ASN A 411 39.42 -1.35 -11.30
C ASN A 411 39.58 -1.19 -9.76
N LYS A 412 39.32 -0.03 -9.17
CA LYS A 412 39.19 0.08 -7.70
C LYS A 412 37.72 0.35 -7.36
N SER A 413 37.01 -0.72 -6.98
CA SER A 413 35.66 -0.64 -6.41
C SER A 413 35.65 0.37 -5.25
N SER A 414 34.70 1.31 -5.29
CA SER A 414 34.51 2.32 -4.24
C SER A 414 33.57 1.84 -3.13
N GLY A 415 32.94 0.68 -3.33
CA GLY A 415 32.15 -0.06 -2.35
C GLY A 415 30.99 -0.82 -2.98
N SER A 416 30.24 -1.54 -2.17
CA SER A 416 28.96 -2.16 -2.54
C SER A 416 27.79 -1.35 -1.97
N LEU A 417 26.70 -1.25 -2.73
CA LEU A 417 25.45 -0.62 -2.31
C LEU A 417 24.32 -1.67 -2.28
N PRO A 418 23.59 -1.82 -1.17
CA PRO A 418 22.39 -2.66 -1.15
C PRO A 418 21.28 -2.01 -1.98
N ILE A 419 20.62 -2.82 -2.79
CA ILE A 419 19.49 -2.43 -3.64
C ILE A 419 18.33 -3.42 -3.49
N GLY A 420 17.10 -2.92 -3.58
CA GLY A 420 15.93 -3.77 -3.53
C GLY A 420 15.93 -4.82 -4.64
N ARG A 421 15.44 -6.03 -4.33
CA ARG A 421 15.41 -7.15 -5.29
C ARG A 421 14.68 -6.81 -6.59
N ASN A 422 13.60 -6.01 -6.52
CA ASN A 422 12.87 -5.60 -7.71
C ASN A 422 13.72 -4.74 -8.65
N LEU A 423 14.52 -3.82 -8.10
CA LEU A 423 15.45 -3.02 -8.91
C LEU A 423 16.57 -3.89 -9.47
N ALA A 424 17.12 -4.81 -8.68
CA ALA A 424 18.18 -5.70 -9.15
C ALA A 424 17.72 -6.58 -10.33
N LEU A 425 16.48 -7.08 -10.29
CA LEU A 425 15.86 -7.78 -11.42
C LEU A 425 15.69 -6.86 -12.64
N ALA A 426 15.19 -5.64 -12.44
CA ALA A 426 15.06 -4.66 -13.51
C ALA A 426 16.42 -4.34 -14.17
N LEU A 427 17.47 -4.11 -13.37
CA LEU A 427 18.81 -3.82 -13.87
C LEU A 427 19.40 -4.99 -14.66
N ARG A 428 19.21 -6.24 -14.21
CA ARG A 428 19.64 -7.43 -14.96
C ARG A 428 18.90 -7.57 -16.29
N GLN A 429 17.59 -7.34 -16.30
CA GLN A 429 16.76 -7.36 -17.51
C GLN A 429 17.14 -6.25 -18.51
N LEU A 430 17.51 -5.08 -18.00
CA LEU A 430 17.83 -3.89 -18.80
C LEU A 430 19.30 -3.83 -19.23
N ARG A 431 20.19 -4.54 -18.55
CA ARG A 431 21.61 -4.62 -18.89
C ARG A 431 21.78 -5.19 -20.29
N HIS A 432 22.60 -4.55 -21.12
CA HIS A 432 22.98 -5.15 -22.39
C HIS A 432 24.13 -6.14 -22.17
N GLU A 433 24.18 -7.18 -23.00
CA GLU A 433 25.23 -8.20 -22.92
C GLU A 433 26.63 -7.63 -23.20
N THR A 434 26.71 -6.61 -24.06
CA THR A 434 27.99 -6.09 -24.57
C THR A 434 28.25 -4.62 -24.24
N ASN A 435 27.22 -3.77 -24.20
CA ASN A 435 27.36 -2.33 -24.01
C ASN A 435 26.93 -1.87 -22.61
N SER A 436 27.59 -0.83 -22.09
CA SER A 436 27.11 -0.17 -20.87
C SER A 436 25.83 0.63 -21.15
N ARG A 437 25.00 0.78 -20.12
CA ARG A 437 23.72 1.51 -20.20
C ARG A 437 23.66 2.61 -19.15
N THR A 438 23.27 3.83 -19.53
CA THR A 438 23.20 4.96 -18.60
C THR A 438 21.78 5.16 -18.10
N LEU A 439 21.59 4.90 -16.80
CA LEU A 439 20.29 4.89 -16.13
C LEU A 439 20.26 5.89 -14.97
N TRP A 440 19.07 6.32 -14.59
CA TRP A 440 18.80 6.99 -13.33
C TRP A 440 17.80 6.18 -12.53
N ALA A 441 18.16 5.80 -11.31
CA ALA A 441 17.28 5.12 -10.36
C ALA A 441 17.46 5.77 -8.99
N ASP A 442 16.40 6.37 -8.47
CA ASP A 442 16.34 7.12 -7.21
C ASP A 442 17.06 6.45 -6.02
N SER A 443 16.86 5.15 -5.78
CA SER A 443 17.50 4.42 -4.66
C SER A 443 19.02 4.26 -4.78
N ILE A 444 19.58 4.44 -5.99
CA ILE A 444 21.02 4.38 -6.26
C ILE A 444 21.61 5.78 -6.47
N CYS A 445 20.91 6.63 -7.21
CA CYS A 445 21.42 7.93 -7.65
C CYS A 445 21.34 9.00 -6.55
N ILE A 446 20.42 8.85 -5.60
CA ILE A 446 20.23 9.74 -4.45
C ILE A 446 20.79 9.07 -3.20
N ASN A 447 21.59 9.79 -2.41
CA ASN A 447 21.99 9.34 -1.09
C ASN A 447 20.81 9.42 -0.11
N GLN A 448 20.03 8.35 -0.03
CA GLN A 448 18.80 8.28 0.79
C GLN A 448 19.03 8.52 2.30
N ARG A 449 20.27 8.40 2.78
CA ARG A 449 20.65 8.62 4.20
C ARG A 449 20.97 10.08 4.52
N ASP A 450 21.23 10.90 3.51
CA ASP A 450 21.45 12.33 3.65
C ASP A 450 20.13 13.05 3.37
N LEU A 451 19.46 13.51 4.42
CA LEU A 451 18.13 14.13 4.29
C LEU A 451 18.17 15.46 3.53
N ASP A 452 19.29 16.18 3.55
CA ASP A 452 19.43 17.44 2.81
C ASP A 452 19.63 17.17 1.33
N GLU A 453 20.48 16.18 0.98
CA GLU A 453 20.60 15.72 -0.41
C GLU A 453 19.27 15.15 -0.91
N ARG A 454 18.62 14.27 -0.13
CA ARG A 454 17.33 13.67 -0.48
C ARG A 454 16.28 14.73 -0.76
N ALA A 455 16.10 15.69 0.15
CA ALA A 455 15.14 16.78 -0.02
C ALA A 455 15.42 17.61 -1.29
N ALA A 456 16.69 18.00 -1.51
CA ALA A 456 17.09 18.78 -2.68
C ALA A 456 16.88 18.01 -4.00
N GLN A 457 17.15 16.71 -4.03
CA GLN A 457 16.94 15.88 -5.22
C GLN A 457 15.46 15.58 -5.46
N VAL A 458 14.68 15.32 -4.41
CA VAL A 458 13.22 15.12 -4.49
C VAL A 458 12.53 16.36 -5.07
N GLN A 459 12.89 17.55 -4.60
CA GLN A 459 12.36 18.80 -5.16
C GLN A 459 12.68 18.98 -6.66
N ARG A 460 13.72 18.30 -7.15
CA ARG A 460 14.16 18.33 -8.56
C ARG A 460 13.67 17.16 -9.40
N MET A 461 13.03 16.14 -8.83
CA MET A 461 12.58 14.94 -9.56
C MET A 461 11.73 15.29 -10.78
N ARG A 462 10.90 16.35 -10.70
CA ARG A 462 10.13 16.85 -11.84
C ARG A 462 10.98 17.13 -13.08
N HIS A 463 12.18 17.68 -12.91
CA HIS A 463 13.08 17.95 -14.02
C HIS A 463 13.82 16.70 -14.48
N ILE A 464 14.17 15.80 -13.54
CA ILE A 464 14.89 14.56 -13.86
C ILE A 464 14.04 13.71 -14.82
N TYR A 465 12.79 13.43 -14.48
CA TYR A 465 11.91 12.65 -15.36
C TYR A 465 11.57 13.38 -16.66
N LYS A 466 11.39 14.71 -16.62
CA LYS A 466 11.10 15.53 -17.80
C LYS A 466 12.23 15.53 -18.84
N TYR A 467 13.48 15.52 -18.40
CA TYR A 467 14.66 15.60 -19.28
C TYR A 467 15.35 14.26 -19.51
N ALA A 468 14.83 13.16 -18.95
CA ALA A 468 15.26 11.82 -19.31
C ALA A 468 14.99 11.55 -20.80
N GLN A 469 15.88 10.80 -21.45
CA GLN A 469 15.70 10.40 -22.85
C GLN A 469 14.41 9.60 -23.03
N ARG A 470 14.12 8.71 -22.08
CA ARG A 470 12.83 8.04 -21.90
C ARG A 470 12.69 7.57 -20.46
N VAL A 471 11.46 7.28 -20.07
CA VAL A 471 11.14 6.63 -18.80
C VAL A 471 10.78 5.18 -19.05
N ILE A 472 11.31 4.29 -18.21
CA ILE A 472 11.03 2.85 -18.25
C ILE A 472 10.18 2.50 -17.03
N ALA A 473 8.89 2.28 -17.27
CA ALA A 473 7.93 1.81 -16.26
C ALA A 473 8.06 0.30 -16.07
N TRP A 474 8.90 -0.11 -15.12
CA TRP A 474 9.12 -1.51 -14.76
C TRP A 474 8.03 -2.02 -13.81
N LEU A 475 7.19 -2.91 -14.32
CA LEU A 475 6.10 -3.53 -13.56
C LEU A 475 6.51 -4.79 -12.79
N GLY A 476 7.75 -5.24 -12.92
CA GLY A 476 8.23 -6.51 -12.33
C GLY A 476 8.35 -7.64 -13.36
N PRO A 477 8.79 -8.83 -12.90
CA PRO A 477 8.84 -10.04 -13.73
C PRO A 477 7.49 -10.40 -14.33
N ALA A 478 7.51 -11.10 -15.48
CA ALA A 478 6.30 -11.66 -16.06
C ALA A 478 5.73 -12.78 -15.19
N ASP A 479 4.41 -12.87 -15.15
CA ASP A 479 3.65 -13.97 -14.57
C ASP A 479 2.79 -14.65 -15.65
N GLN A 480 2.05 -15.69 -15.27
CA GLN A 480 1.18 -16.45 -16.18
C GLN A 480 0.07 -15.61 -16.86
N HIS A 481 -0.27 -14.44 -16.32
CA HIS A 481 -1.32 -13.57 -16.86
C HIS A 481 -0.74 -12.47 -17.78
N SER A 482 0.56 -12.19 -17.67
CA SER A 482 1.21 -11.07 -18.35
C SER A 482 1.08 -11.13 -19.87
N PRO A 483 1.35 -12.25 -20.56
CA PRO A 483 1.28 -12.29 -22.02
C PRO A 483 -0.15 -12.05 -22.55
N MET A 484 -1.16 -12.62 -21.88
CA MET A 484 -2.57 -12.44 -22.25
C MET A 484 -3.04 -11.00 -22.06
N ALA A 485 -2.65 -10.37 -20.95
CA ALA A 485 -2.97 -8.97 -20.67
C ALA A 485 -2.32 -8.03 -21.70
N MET A 486 -1.03 -8.22 -21.97
CA MET A 486 -0.28 -7.42 -22.93
C MET A 486 -0.84 -7.59 -24.36
N GLY A 487 -1.21 -8.82 -24.73
CA GLY A 487 -1.84 -9.10 -26.03
C GLY A 487 -3.18 -8.39 -26.20
N MET A 488 -4.09 -8.50 -25.22
CA MET A 488 -5.39 -7.82 -25.27
C MET A 488 -5.25 -6.30 -25.34
N LEU A 489 -4.35 -5.71 -24.55
CA LEU A 489 -4.12 -4.26 -24.57
C LEU A 489 -3.51 -3.81 -25.90
N GLN A 490 -2.65 -4.62 -26.51
CA GLN A 490 -2.09 -4.34 -27.83
C GLN A 490 -3.16 -4.41 -28.93
N GLU A 491 -4.05 -5.41 -28.90
CA GLU A 491 -5.18 -5.52 -29.83
C GLU A 491 -6.06 -4.25 -29.81
N LEU A 492 -6.36 -3.74 -28.61
CA LEU A 492 -7.11 -2.50 -28.43
C LEU A 492 -6.34 -1.27 -28.92
N ALA A 493 -5.04 -1.18 -28.61
CA ALA A 493 -4.21 -0.07 -29.05
C ALA A 493 -4.10 0.01 -30.59
N ASP A 494 -4.04 -1.14 -31.27
CA ASP A 494 -3.97 -1.23 -32.73
C ASP A 494 -5.22 -0.67 -33.45
N CYS A 495 -6.34 -0.55 -32.73
CA CYS A 495 -7.56 0.07 -33.26
C CYS A 495 -7.51 1.59 -33.29
N VAL A 496 -6.55 2.22 -32.61
CA VAL A 496 -6.44 3.68 -32.59
C VAL A 496 -5.63 4.15 -33.79
N ASP A 497 -6.11 5.21 -34.43
CA ASP A 497 -5.35 5.95 -35.42
C ASP A 497 -4.59 7.08 -34.71
N PHE A 498 -3.28 7.10 -34.94
CA PHE A 498 -2.35 8.04 -34.31
C PHE A 498 -1.94 9.14 -35.29
N ALA A 499 -2.64 9.33 -36.41
CA ALA A 499 -2.26 10.22 -37.51
C ALA A 499 -1.91 11.67 -37.08
N ASN A 500 -2.49 12.20 -36.00
CA ASN A 500 -2.14 13.49 -35.40
C ASN A 500 -1.75 13.36 -33.91
N GLU A 501 -0.71 12.59 -33.59
CA GLU A 501 -0.28 12.30 -32.20
C GLU A 501 -0.27 13.52 -31.26
N GLU A 502 0.25 14.67 -31.70
CA GLU A 502 0.34 15.88 -30.86
C GLU A 502 -1.03 16.51 -30.59
N GLU A 503 -1.89 16.61 -31.60
CA GLU A 503 -3.20 17.24 -31.46
C GLU A 503 -4.20 16.30 -30.77
N ASP A 504 -4.14 14.99 -31.05
CA ASP A 504 -5.00 13.95 -30.48
C ASP A 504 -4.65 13.64 -29.01
N MET A 505 -3.37 13.64 -28.63
CA MET A 505 -2.94 13.57 -27.21
C MET A 505 -3.31 14.82 -26.42
N MET A 506 -3.21 16.02 -27.02
CA MET A 506 -3.57 17.28 -26.37
C MET A 506 -5.09 17.39 -26.15
N ASN A 507 -5.88 16.70 -26.98
CA ASN A 507 -7.33 16.78 -27.00
C ASN A 507 -8.06 15.53 -26.45
N ASN A 508 -7.35 14.46 -26.10
CA ASN A 508 -7.96 13.15 -25.82
C ASN A 508 -8.98 12.75 -26.93
N ARG A 509 -8.64 13.05 -28.20
CA ARG A 509 -9.43 12.65 -29.36
C ARG A 509 -8.84 11.35 -29.87
N MET A 510 -9.50 10.23 -29.61
CA MET A 510 -9.14 8.98 -30.27
C MET A 510 -9.90 8.90 -31.59
N SER A 511 -9.16 8.94 -32.70
CA SER A 511 -9.66 8.46 -33.98
C SER A 511 -9.44 6.95 -34.05
N PHE A 512 -10.36 6.22 -34.68
CA PHE A 512 -10.34 4.76 -34.72
C PHE A 512 -10.13 4.26 -36.15
N LYS A 513 -9.25 3.28 -36.33
CA LYS A 513 -9.11 2.52 -37.57
C LYS A 513 -10.33 1.63 -37.72
N ARG A 514 -11.29 2.08 -38.54
CA ARG A 514 -12.60 1.44 -38.73
C ARG A 514 -12.49 -0.07 -38.98
N ASP A 515 -11.64 -0.48 -39.93
CA ASP A 515 -11.48 -1.88 -40.32
C ASP A 515 -10.98 -2.80 -39.18
N ARG A 516 -10.08 -2.29 -38.33
CA ARG A 516 -9.55 -3.06 -37.18
C ARG A 516 -10.59 -3.16 -36.08
N MET A 517 -11.35 -2.09 -35.88
CA MET A 517 -12.44 -2.09 -34.90
C MET A 517 -13.60 -2.98 -35.35
N ASP A 518 -13.93 -3.00 -36.65
CA ASP A 518 -14.90 -3.93 -37.24
C ASP A 518 -14.48 -5.37 -36.97
N PHE A 519 -13.20 -5.70 -37.14
CA PHE A 519 -12.69 -7.03 -36.84
C PHE A 519 -12.88 -7.43 -35.37
N ILE A 520 -12.49 -6.57 -34.42
CA ILE A 520 -12.67 -6.85 -32.99
C ILE A 520 -14.15 -6.99 -32.65
N MET A 521 -15.00 -6.08 -33.12
CA MET A 521 -16.44 -6.04 -32.83
C MET A 521 -17.27 -7.01 -33.71
N ASN A 522 -16.65 -7.96 -34.41
CA ASN A 522 -17.30 -8.92 -35.31
C ASN A 522 -18.24 -8.27 -36.35
N GLY A 523 -17.81 -7.16 -36.96
CA GLY A 523 -18.48 -6.47 -38.07
C GLY A 523 -19.49 -5.39 -37.68
N HIS A 524 -19.50 -4.95 -36.42
CA HIS A 524 -20.46 -3.96 -35.90
C HIS A 524 -19.77 -2.65 -35.46
N THR A 525 -19.05 -1.92 -36.34
CA THR A 525 -18.40 -0.65 -35.94
C THR A 525 -19.36 0.40 -35.39
N ASP A 526 -20.62 0.43 -35.81
CA ASP A 526 -21.62 1.36 -35.25
C ASP A 526 -21.80 1.15 -33.72
N ASP A 527 -21.47 -0.03 -33.21
CA ASP A 527 -21.52 -0.40 -31.79
C ASP A 527 -20.37 0.19 -30.96
N ILE A 528 -19.32 0.77 -31.56
CA ILE A 528 -18.27 1.43 -30.77
C ILE A 528 -18.78 2.71 -30.11
N HIS A 529 -19.60 3.47 -30.83
CA HIS A 529 -20.25 4.68 -30.31
C HIS A 529 -21.41 4.33 -29.38
N ASP A 530 -21.90 3.09 -29.43
CA ASP A 530 -22.88 2.55 -28.48
C ASP A 530 -22.18 2.13 -27.17
N TRP A 531 -22.22 3.01 -26.17
CA TRP A 531 -21.62 2.79 -24.85
C TRP A 531 -22.25 1.63 -24.07
N SER A 532 -23.43 1.15 -24.48
CA SER A 532 -24.13 0.05 -23.83
C SER A 532 -23.60 -1.34 -24.22
N LYS A 533 -22.84 -1.44 -25.32
CA LYS A 533 -22.36 -2.74 -25.83
C LYS A 533 -20.97 -3.09 -25.30
N PRO A 534 -20.78 -4.32 -24.75
CA PRO A 534 -19.52 -4.75 -24.17
C PRO A 534 -18.46 -5.05 -25.23
N LEU A 535 -17.19 -4.88 -24.86
CA LEU A 535 -16.08 -5.37 -25.68
C LEU A 535 -16.08 -6.91 -25.68
N PRO A 536 -15.77 -7.57 -26.81
CA PRO A 536 -15.93 -9.01 -27.01
C PRO A 536 -14.77 -9.84 -26.42
N PHE A 537 -14.27 -9.45 -25.24
CA PHE A 537 -13.21 -10.17 -24.55
C PHE A 537 -13.76 -11.13 -23.49
N SER A 538 -13.09 -12.27 -23.35
CA SER A 538 -13.44 -13.31 -22.38
C SER A 538 -13.16 -12.88 -20.93
N GLY A 539 -13.80 -13.56 -19.96
CA GLY A 539 -13.52 -13.34 -18.54
C GLY A 539 -12.06 -13.57 -18.14
N GLN A 540 -11.37 -14.51 -18.80
CA GLN A 540 -9.94 -14.77 -18.57
C GLN A 540 -9.06 -13.60 -19.01
N GLN A 541 -9.37 -12.99 -20.16
CA GLN A 541 -8.66 -11.80 -20.63
C GLN A 541 -8.87 -10.61 -19.69
N TRP A 542 -10.11 -10.39 -19.20
CA TRP A 542 -10.39 -9.36 -18.19
C TRP A 542 -9.66 -9.62 -16.88
N GLN A 543 -9.59 -10.87 -16.43
CA GLN A 543 -8.83 -11.26 -15.25
C GLN A 543 -7.34 -10.97 -15.46
N ALA A 544 -6.78 -11.28 -16.63
CA ALA A 544 -5.39 -11.03 -16.94
C ALA A 544 -5.05 -9.53 -16.90
N VAL A 545 -5.88 -8.68 -17.54
CA VAL A 545 -5.73 -7.22 -17.47
C VAL A 545 -5.86 -6.74 -16.03
N THR A 546 -6.84 -7.25 -15.27
CA THR A 546 -7.00 -6.92 -13.83
C THR A 546 -5.73 -7.23 -13.05
N CYS A 547 -5.14 -8.42 -13.22
CA CYS A 547 -3.90 -8.80 -12.55
C CYS A 547 -2.72 -7.88 -12.90
N LEU A 548 -2.63 -7.44 -14.17
CA LEU A 548 -1.59 -6.52 -14.62
C LEU A 548 -1.75 -5.12 -14.00
N ILE A 549 -2.95 -4.53 -14.08
CA ILE A 549 -3.22 -3.17 -13.57
C ILE A 549 -3.26 -3.09 -12.04
N SER A 550 -3.48 -4.23 -11.36
CA SER A 550 -3.43 -4.33 -9.89
C SER A 550 -2.01 -4.41 -9.33
N ARG A 551 -0.98 -4.39 -10.18
CA ARG A 551 0.41 -4.42 -9.70
C ARG A 551 0.73 -3.16 -8.92
N THR A 552 1.48 -3.34 -7.83
CA THR A 552 1.81 -2.28 -6.85
C THR A 552 2.35 -1.01 -7.49
N TRP A 553 3.04 -1.10 -8.63
CA TRP A 553 3.53 0.06 -9.38
C TRP A 553 2.43 1.08 -9.71
N PHE A 554 1.25 0.64 -10.19
CA PHE A 554 0.14 1.55 -10.54
C PHE A 554 -0.45 2.27 -9.33
N ARG A 555 -0.28 1.70 -8.14
CA ARG A 555 -0.76 2.28 -6.89
C ARG A 555 0.24 3.25 -6.28
N ARG A 556 1.50 3.32 -6.71
CA ARG A 556 2.45 4.28 -6.12
C ARG A 556 2.14 5.72 -6.55
N LEU A 557 2.10 6.63 -5.59
CA LEU A 557 1.85 8.05 -5.88
C LEU A 557 2.96 8.68 -6.73
N TRP A 558 4.22 8.43 -6.38
CA TRP A 558 5.40 8.96 -7.08
C TRP A 558 5.35 8.71 -8.59
N VAL A 559 4.87 7.53 -9.00
CA VAL A 559 4.76 7.15 -10.42
C VAL A 559 3.95 8.14 -11.25
N ARG A 560 2.99 8.86 -10.64
CA ARG A 560 2.25 9.94 -11.33
C ARG A 560 3.22 11.01 -11.85
N GLN A 561 4.12 11.49 -11.00
CA GLN A 561 5.13 12.47 -11.40
C GLN A 561 6.09 11.89 -12.44
N GLU A 562 6.53 10.65 -12.22
CA GLU A 562 7.54 9.98 -13.05
C GLU A 562 7.07 9.80 -14.50
N ILE A 563 5.78 9.53 -14.70
CA ILE A 563 5.20 9.21 -16.00
C ILE A 563 4.54 10.40 -16.67
N LEU A 564 3.81 11.24 -15.93
CA LEU A 564 3.10 12.38 -16.54
C LEU A 564 4.05 13.47 -17.03
N LEU A 565 5.25 13.56 -16.46
CA LEU A 565 6.29 14.50 -16.91
C LEU A 565 7.22 13.91 -17.96
N ALA A 566 7.15 12.60 -18.21
CA ALA A 566 8.05 11.90 -19.10
C ALA A 566 7.86 12.30 -20.57
N GLY A 567 8.92 12.13 -21.37
CA GLY A 567 8.85 12.26 -22.82
C GLY A 567 8.00 11.18 -23.49
N LYS A 568 7.68 11.39 -24.77
CA LYS A 568 6.85 10.48 -25.58
C LYS A 568 7.40 9.07 -25.75
N ASP A 569 8.72 8.90 -25.64
CA ASP A 569 9.42 7.61 -25.80
C ASP A 569 9.30 6.69 -24.58
N THR A 570 8.40 7.00 -23.63
CA THR A 570 8.15 6.23 -22.42
C THR A 570 7.57 4.84 -22.75
N ILE A 571 8.08 3.82 -22.07
CA ILE A 571 7.66 2.43 -22.25
C ILE A 571 7.21 1.79 -20.94
N LEU A 572 6.21 0.93 -21.04
CA LEU A 572 5.80 -0.03 -20.02
C LEU A 572 6.55 -1.34 -20.25
N LEU A 573 7.16 -1.91 -19.20
CA LEU A 573 7.97 -3.13 -19.28
C LEU A 573 7.54 -4.14 -18.21
N VAL A 574 7.27 -5.37 -18.64
CA VAL A 574 6.84 -6.51 -17.81
C VAL A 574 7.68 -7.72 -18.18
N GLY A 575 8.58 -8.15 -17.30
CA GLY A 575 9.57 -9.18 -17.66
C GLY A 575 10.34 -8.76 -18.93
N GLY A 576 10.28 -9.58 -19.98
CA GLY A 576 10.86 -9.25 -21.29
C GLY A 576 9.97 -8.46 -22.24
N ASP A 577 8.66 -8.36 -21.96
CA ASP A 577 7.67 -7.76 -22.87
C ASP A 577 7.53 -6.25 -22.62
N SER A 578 7.50 -5.46 -23.70
CA SER A 578 7.38 -4.00 -23.63
C SER A 578 6.27 -3.45 -24.50
N MET A 579 5.65 -2.35 -24.07
CA MET A 579 4.63 -1.61 -24.81
C MET A 579 4.87 -0.10 -24.69
N PRO A 580 4.73 0.70 -25.77
CA PRO A 580 4.74 2.15 -25.65
C PRO A 580 3.67 2.63 -24.67
N TRP A 581 4.00 3.59 -23.81
CA TRP A 581 3.06 4.10 -22.81
C TRP A 581 1.78 4.67 -23.45
N LEU A 582 1.91 5.33 -24.61
CA LEU A 582 0.78 5.86 -25.37
C LEU A 582 -0.22 4.74 -25.73
N HIS A 583 0.27 3.61 -26.26
CA HIS A 583 -0.57 2.47 -26.62
C HIS A 583 -1.33 1.93 -25.40
N PHE A 584 -0.62 1.77 -24.28
CA PHE A 584 -1.23 1.35 -23.02
C PHE A 584 -2.35 2.30 -22.59
N THR A 585 -2.09 3.62 -22.56
CA THR A 585 -3.11 4.60 -22.16
C THR A 585 -4.31 4.67 -23.11
N SER A 586 -4.08 4.50 -24.43
CA SER A 586 -5.16 4.47 -25.42
C SER A 586 -6.07 3.25 -25.22
N ALA A 587 -5.48 2.07 -24.97
CA ALA A 587 -6.26 0.87 -24.67
C ALA A 587 -7.10 1.03 -23.40
N ILE A 588 -6.52 1.61 -22.34
CA ILE A 588 -7.26 1.92 -21.09
C ILE A 588 -8.41 2.90 -21.35
N GLU A 589 -8.20 3.92 -22.20
CA GLU A 589 -9.25 4.89 -22.52
C GLU A 589 -10.41 4.24 -23.30
N ILE A 590 -10.14 3.30 -24.22
CA ILE A 590 -11.20 2.53 -24.91
C ILE A 590 -12.02 1.72 -23.91
N ILE A 591 -11.35 0.97 -23.02
CA ILE A 591 -11.99 0.18 -21.97
C ILE A 591 -12.88 1.10 -21.13
N ALA A 592 -12.37 2.28 -20.78
CA ALA A 592 -13.09 3.19 -19.91
C ALA A 592 -14.28 3.90 -20.58
N GLN A 593 -14.33 4.00 -21.90
CA GLN A 593 -15.53 4.41 -22.63
C GLN A 593 -16.63 3.33 -22.63
N LYS A 594 -16.26 2.06 -22.41
CA LYS A 594 -17.18 0.91 -22.32
C LYS A 594 -17.49 0.51 -20.88
N ARG A 595 -17.19 1.39 -19.93
CA ARG A 595 -17.32 1.16 -18.48
C ARG A 595 -18.69 0.58 -18.07
N GLU A 596 -19.77 1.08 -18.65
CA GLU A 596 -21.12 0.65 -18.27
C GLU A 596 -21.41 -0.81 -18.64
N ALA A 597 -20.91 -1.25 -19.78
CA ALA A 597 -21.06 -2.63 -20.25
C ALA A 597 -20.07 -3.57 -19.54
N LEU A 598 -18.98 -3.01 -19.00
CA LEU A 598 -18.01 -3.73 -18.17
C LEU A 598 -18.52 -3.98 -16.76
N ALA A 599 -19.34 -3.10 -16.20
CA ALA A 599 -19.82 -3.23 -14.83
C ALA A 599 -20.48 -4.59 -14.54
N ASP A 600 -21.17 -5.17 -15.52
CA ASP A 600 -21.80 -6.49 -15.41
C ASP A 600 -20.86 -7.67 -15.72
N LYS A 601 -19.64 -7.39 -16.21
CA LYS A 601 -18.64 -8.39 -16.64
C LYS A 601 -17.46 -8.52 -15.66
N VAL A 602 -17.17 -7.47 -14.90
CA VAL A 602 -16.04 -7.44 -13.96
C VAL A 602 -16.51 -7.05 -12.57
N ASN A 603 -15.75 -7.46 -11.55
CA ASN A 603 -16.07 -7.11 -10.18
C ASN A 603 -15.71 -5.64 -9.87
N ILE A 604 -16.18 -5.14 -8.73
CA ILE A 604 -15.95 -3.76 -8.29
C ILE A 604 -14.44 -3.43 -8.11
N HIS A 605 -13.63 -4.41 -7.70
CA HIS A 605 -12.18 -4.23 -7.53
C HIS A 605 -11.52 -3.90 -8.86
N THR A 606 -11.84 -4.64 -9.93
CA THR A 606 -11.38 -4.33 -11.30
C THR A 606 -11.77 -2.91 -11.73
N MET A 607 -13.00 -2.46 -11.42
CA MET A 607 -13.46 -1.12 -11.79
C MET A 607 -12.69 0.00 -11.06
N ILE A 608 -12.30 -0.24 -9.81
CA ILE A 608 -11.49 0.70 -9.02
C ILE A 608 -10.07 0.79 -9.60
N GLU A 609 -9.44 -0.36 -9.92
CA GLU A 609 -8.10 -0.37 -10.51
C GLU A 609 -8.08 0.31 -11.88
N PHE A 610 -9.11 0.08 -12.72
CA PHE A 610 -9.25 0.81 -13.97
C PHE A 610 -9.38 2.32 -13.74
N SER A 611 -10.14 2.74 -12.74
CA SER A 611 -10.27 4.17 -12.41
C SER A 611 -8.92 4.76 -11.96
N ASN A 612 -8.17 4.02 -11.14
CA ASN A 612 -6.83 4.39 -10.71
C ASN A 612 -5.85 4.53 -11.89
N VAL A 613 -5.84 3.56 -12.82
CA VAL A 613 -4.97 3.61 -14.01
C VAL A 613 -5.44 4.66 -15.02
N ARG A 614 -6.74 4.89 -15.18
CA ARG A 614 -7.25 5.94 -16.06
C ARG A 614 -6.86 7.34 -15.59
N SER A 615 -6.60 7.54 -14.30
CA SER A 615 -6.13 8.85 -13.76
C SER A 615 -4.90 9.39 -14.50
N PHE A 616 -4.02 8.54 -15.04
CA PHE A 616 -2.87 8.97 -15.83
C PHE A 616 -3.25 9.73 -17.12
N SER A 617 -4.42 9.45 -17.70
CA SER A 617 -4.90 10.16 -18.90
C SER A 617 -5.37 11.58 -18.57
N PHE A 618 -5.99 11.77 -17.41
CA PHE A 618 -6.61 13.05 -17.01
C PHE A 618 -5.64 14.01 -16.32
N LEU A 619 -4.78 13.48 -15.45
CA LEU A 619 -3.82 14.28 -14.68
C LEU A 619 -2.72 14.94 -15.55
N ARG A 620 -2.64 14.56 -16.83
CA ARG A 620 -1.81 15.28 -17.80
C ARG A 620 -2.28 16.73 -18.02
N HIS A 621 -3.59 16.96 -17.91
CA HIS A 621 -4.24 18.24 -18.22
C HIS A 621 -4.81 18.94 -16.99
N LEU A 622 -5.21 18.18 -15.96
CA LEU A 622 -5.78 18.70 -14.73
C LEU A 622 -4.69 18.81 -13.66
N ARG A 623 -4.06 19.98 -13.58
CA ARG A 623 -2.88 20.22 -12.74
C ARG A 623 -3.15 21.15 -11.55
N ASP A 624 -4.41 21.45 -11.23
CA ASP A 624 -4.74 22.06 -9.95
C ASP A 624 -4.48 21.09 -8.80
N PHE A 625 -4.00 21.61 -7.68
CA PHE A 625 -3.51 20.77 -6.58
C PHE A 625 -4.61 19.93 -5.93
N PHE A 626 -5.83 20.46 -5.82
CA PHE A 626 -6.97 19.72 -5.28
C PHE A 626 -7.29 18.50 -6.14
N THR A 627 -7.42 18.67 -7.46
CA THR A 627 -7.72 17.57 -8.37
C THR A 627 -6.63 16.51 -8.38
N LEU A 628 -5.35 16.93 -8.32
CA LEU A 628 -4.23 16.01 -8.18
C LEU A 628 -4.36 15.14 -6.92
N VAL A 629 -4.61 15.76 -5.77
CA VAL A 629 -4.80 15.05 -4.50
C VAL A 629 -6.04 14.15 -4.54
N ALA A 630 -7.14 14.64 -5.11
CA ALA A 630 -8.41 13.91 -5.16
C ALA A 630 -8.37 12.68 -6.08
N LEU A 631 -7.83 12.82 -7.29
CA LEU A 631 -7.76 11.73 -8.28
C LEU A 631 -6.64 10.72 -7.97
N THR A 632 -5.73 11.04 -7.07
CA THR A 632 -4.67 10.13 -6.60
C THR A 632 -4.92 9.60 -5.18
N HIS A 633 -6.13 9.78 -4.63
CA HIS A 633 -6.44 9.35 -3.26
C HIS A 633 -6.22 7.85 -3.00
N ALA A 634 -6.42 7.01 -4.02
CA ALA A 634 -6.21 5.56 -3.94
C ALA A 634 -4.74 5.13 -4.08
N CYS A 635 -3.82 6.08 -4.33
CA CYS A 635 -2.41 5.77 -4.40
C CYS A 635 -1.80 5.55 -3.01
N GLU A 636 -0.85 4.65 -2.92
CA GLU A 636 -0.06 4.30 -1.75
C GLU A 636 1.16 5.23 -1.63
N VAL A 637 1.48 5.61 -0.40
CA VAL A 637 2.71 6.33 -0.01
C VAL A 637 3.36 5.58 1.16
N THR A 638 4.67 5.42 1.13
CA THR A 638 5.42 4.79 2.24
C THR A 638 5.85 5.83 3.27
N GLU A 639 6.21 7.02 2.81
CA GLU A 639 6.53 8.19 3.64
C GLU A 639 5.34 9.16 3.57
N PRO A 640 4.63 9.40 4.68
CA PRO A 640 3.45 10.28 4.76
C PRO A 640 3.57 11.62 4.02
N ARG A 641 4.71 12.31 4.20
CA ARG A 641 4.96 13.65 3.62
C ARG A 641 4.98 13.63 2.09
N ASP A 642 5.28 12.48 1.49
CA ASP A 642 5.28 12.32 0.03
C ASP A 642 3.89 12.45 -0.58
N ARG A 643 2.82 12.33 0.23
CA ARG A 643 1.46 12.64 -0.21
C ARG A 643 1.32 14.06 -0.77
N VAL A 644 2.11 15.00 -0.25
CA VAL A 644 2.24 16.36 -0.79
C VAL A 644 3.42 16.43 -1.75
N PHE A 645 4.62 15.99 -1.34
CA PHE A 645 5.84 16.23 -2.12
C PHE A 645 5.83 15.61 -3.52
N ALA A 646 5.21 14.43 -3.68
CA ALA A 646 5.10 13.78 -4.99
C ALA A 646 4.25 14.56 -5.99
N LEU A 647 3.29 15.36 -5.50
CA LEU A 647 2.36 16.12 -6.32
C LEU A 647 2.86 17.53 -6.64
N LEU A 648 3.80 18.08 -5.86
CA LEU A 648 4.34 19.44 -6.07
C LEU A 648 4.95 19.64 -7.48
N GLY A 649 5.57 18.60 -8.04
CA GLY A 649 6.15 18.71 -9.38
C GLY A 649 5.14 18.57 -10.53
N LEU A 650 3.92 18.14 -10.23
CA LEU A 650 2.80 18.09 -11.17
C LEU A 650 1.91 19.33 -11.06
N ALA A 651 1.76 19.88 -9.86
CA ALA A 651 0.89 21.01 -9.62
C ALA A 651 1.33 22.26 -10.40
N GLU A 652 0.35 22.93 -11.00
CA GLU A 652 0.53 24.24 -11.60
C GLU A 652 0.39 25.34 -10.56
N GLY A 653 1.31 26.31 -10.57
CA GLY A 653 1.22 27.53 -9.78
C GLY A 653 2.48 27.89 -9.01
N GLY A 654 2.64 29.19 -8.76
CA GLY A 654 3.77 29.76 -8.02
C GLY A 654 3.91 29.22 -6.59
N PHE A 655 2.81 28.84 -5.94
CA PHE A 655 2.80 28.34 -4.56
C PHE A 655 3.66 27.09 -4.35
N THR A 656 3.85 26.27 -5.40
CA THR A 656 4.67 25.05 -5.34
C THR A 656 6.12 25.35 -4.98
N SER A 657 6.63 26.53 -5.37
CA SER A 657 8.00 26.98 -5.07
C SER A 657 8.17 27.44 -3.61
N GLU A 658 7.08 27.78 -2.94
CA GLU A 658 7.07 28.21 -1.54
C GLU A 658 7.01 27.03 -0.56
N ILE A 659 6.66 25.82 -1.05
CA ILE A 659 6.67 24.59 -0.27
C ILE A 659 8.05 23.93 -0.41
N VAL A 660 8.89 24.14 0.59
CA VAL A 660 10.20 23.48 0.70
C VAL A 660 10.01 22.04 1.14
N VAL A 661 10.57 21.10 0.37
CA VAL A 661 10.66 19.69 0.74
C VAL A 661 11.57 19.56 1.94
N ASP A 662 11.04 19.10 3.07
CA ASP A 662 11.80 18.86 4.29
C ASP A 662 11.22 17.67 5.05
N TYR A 663 11.97 16.57 5.08
CA TYR A 663 11.59 15.34 5.76
C TYR A 663 11.67 15.44 7.29
N ARG A 664 12.15 16.56 7.84
CA ARG A 664 12.19 16.83 9.28
C ARG A 664 10.93 17.51 9.80
N LYS A 665 10.12 18.12 8.91
CA LYS A 665 8.83 18.74 9.30
C LYS A 665 7.86 17.70 9.81
N ASP A 666 6.94 18.09 10.68
CA ASP A 666 5.80 17.24 11.02
C ASP A 666 4.87 17.07 9.82
N VAL A 667 4.20 15.92 9.69
CA VAL A 667 3.29 15.63 8.57
C VAL A 667 2.13 16.64 8.54
N LYS A 668 1.56 16.95 9.70
CA LYS A 668 0.48 17.92 9.85
C LYS A 668 0.92 19.32 9.40
N ASP A 669 2.15 19.70 9.70
CA ASP A 669 2.71 20.97 9.24
C ASP A 669 2.85 21.02 7.72
N VAL A 670 3.24 19.92 7.07
CA VAL A 670 3.32 19.82 5.60
C VAL A 670 1.92 19.91 4.97
N HIS A 671 0.92 19.23 5.53
CA HIS A 671 -0.46 19.29 5.03
C HIS A 671 -1.07 20.68 5.20
N ARG A 672 -0.86 21.33 6.35
CA ARG A 672 -1.28 22.73 6.59
C ARG A 672 -0.60 23.68 5.59
N ASP A 673 0.71 23.53 5.42
CA ASP A 673 1.50 24.34 4.51
C ASP A 673 0.99 24.24 3.07
N ALA A 674 0.57 23.04 2.65
CA ALA A 674 -0.02 22.80 1.34
C ALA A 674 -1.42 23.41 1.21
N LEU A 675 -2.30 23.18 2.19
CA LEU A 675 -3.65 23.76 2.24
C LEU A 675 -3.61 25.28 2.12
N VAL A 676 -2.90 25.95 3.04
CA VAL A 676 -2.89 27.42 3.13
C VAL A 676 -2.33 28.04 1.85
N ARG A 677 -1.16 27.57 1.38
CA ARG A 677 -0.51 28.16 0.20
C ARG A 677 -1.29 27.92 -1.09
N ALA A 678 -1.80 26.71 -1.29
CA ALA A 678 -2.59 26.41 -2.49
C ALA A 678 -3.92 27.18 -2.48
N SER A 679 -4.59 27.28 -1.33
CA SER A 679 -5.83 28.07 -1.22
C SER A 679 -5.61 29.56 -1.47
N THR A 680 -4.57 30.15 -0.88
CA THR A 680 -4.23 31.56 -1.12
C THR A 680 -3.85 31.82 -2.58
N TYR A 681 -3.12 30.90 -3.21
CA TYR A 681 -2.68 31.08 -4.59
C TYR A 681 -3.82 30.93 -5.61
N HIS A 682 -4.72 29.97 -5.39
CA HIS A 682 -5.84 29.71 -6.31
C HIS A 682 -7.10 30.52 -6.01
N GLU A 683 -7.08 31.36 -4.97
CA GLU A 683 -8.24 32.13 -4.51
C GLU A 683 -9.48 31.25 -4.33
N ASN A 684 -9.33 30.10 -3.64
CA ASN A 684 -10.44 29.20 -3.30
C ASN A 684 -10.11 28.23 -2.15
N LEU A 685 -11.14 27.57 -1.64
CA LEU A 685 -11.09 26.66 -0.50
C LEU A 685 -11.41 25.20 -0.87
N LYS A 686 -11.14 24.76 -2.11
CA LYS A 686 -11.43 23.37 -2.54
C LYS A 686 -10.82 22.32 -1.62
N LEU A 687 -9.58 22.53 -1.18
CA LEU A 687 -8.86 21.61 -0.28
C LEU A 687 -9.52 21.44 1.09
N LEU A 688 -10.35 22.39 1.54
CA LEU A 688 -11.13 22.25 2.78
C LEU A 688 -12.11 21.07 2.68
N SER A 689 -12.57 20.71 1.48
CA SER A 689 -13.43 19.55 1.27
C SER A 689 -12.72 18.20 1.46
N LEU A 690 -11.39 18.21 1.65
CA LEU A 690 -10.61 17.02 2.00
C LEU A 690 -10.44 16.86 3.51
N CYS A 691 -10.98 17.80 4.30
CA CYS A 691 -10.90 17.74 5.75
C CYS A 691 -12.09 16.95 6.32
N ASP A 692 -11.83 16.26 7.41
CA ASP A 692 -12.82 15.56 8.22
C ASP A 692 -12.45 15.70 9.71
N SER A 693 -13.19 15.05 10.57
CA SER A 693 -12.92 15.07 12.01
C SER A 693 -11.79 14.13 12.45
N ALA A 694 -11.00 13.56 11.53
CA ALA A 694 -9.90 12.66 11.89
C ALA A 694 -8.65 13.40 12.35
N SER A 695 -8.51 14.66 11.94
CA SER A 695 -7.39 15.53 12.26
C SER A 695 -7.76 16.53 13.36
N GLU A 696 -6.73 16.99 14.07
CA GLU A 696 -6.82 18.09 15.03
C GLU A 696 -5.67 19.06 14.70
N PRO A 697 -5.94 20.30 14.26
CA PRO A 697 -7.23 20.89 13.90
C PRO A 697 -8.00 20.18 12.80
N THR A 698 -9.33 20.27 12.90
CA THR A 698 -10.25 19.64 11.94
C THR A 698 -10.29 20.33 10.58
N TRP A 699 -9.72 21.53 10.46
CA TRP A 699 -9.58 22.25 9.18
C TRP A 699 -8.28 21.93 8.43
N ILE A 700 -7.40 21.10 8.98
CA ILE A 700 -6.20 20.60 8.28
C ILE A 700 -6.51 19.20 7.74
N PRO A 701 -6.34 18.93 6.44
CA PRO A 701 -6.66 17.63 5.89
C PRO A 701 -5.66 16.57 6.36
N ASP A 702 -6.16 15.43 6.81
CA ASP A 702 -5.34 14.22 6.98
C ASP A 702 -5.20 13.51 5.62
N LEU A 703 -4.20 13.95 4.85
CA LEU A 703 -3.95 13.39 3.53
C LEU A 703 -3.40 11.96 3.58
N ASP A 704 -2.96 11.45 4.73
CA ASP A 704 -2.54 10.05 4.87
C ASP A 704 -3.76 9.12 4.84
N ARG A 705 -4.87 9.58 5.41
CA ARG A 705 -6.15 8.86 5.44
C ARG A 705 -7.03 9.12 4.22
N ILE A 706 -6.55 9.85 3.22
CA ILE A 706 -7.37 10.27 2.08
C ILE A 706 -7.96 9.10 1.26
N GLN A 707 -7.30 7.94 1.29
CA GLN A 707 -7.83 6.70 0.69
C GLN A 707 -9.21 6.31 1.25
N HIS A 708 -9.50 6.68 2.50
CA HIS A 708 -10.76 6.45 3.18
C HIS A 708 -11.79 7.54 2.89
N LEU A 709 -11.35 8.77 2.61
CA LEU A 709 -12.23 9.93 2.43
C LEU A 709 -13.02 9.91 1.11
N ARG A 710 -12.51 9.19 0.09
CA ARG A 710 -13.10 9.09 -1.27
C ARG A 710 -13.62 10.46 -1.75
N PRO A 711 -12.70 11.36 -2.16
CA PRO A 711 -13.01 12.78 -2.33
C PRO A 711 -14.21 13.05 -3.23
N MET A 712 -14.98 14.07 -2.86
CA MET A 712 -16.06 14.61 -3.68
C MET A 712 -15.50 15.74 -4.52
N ILE A 713 -15.59 15.60 -5.83
CA ILE A 713 -14.84 16.40 -6.79
C ILE A 713 -15.77 17.32 -7.59
N SER A 714 -17.04 16.94 -7.74
CA SER A 714 -18.06 17.74 -8.41
C SER A 714 -18.89 18.53 -7.40
N GLY A 715 -19.08 19.82 -7.69
CA GLY A 715 -19.86 20.77 -6.91
C GLY A 715 -19.39 22.19 -7.18
N ARG A 716 -20.28 23.18 -7.01
CA ARG A 716 -20.00 24.62 -7.12
C ARG A 716 -20.81 25.41 -6.10
N ALA A 717 -20.79 24.94 -4.85
CA ALA A 717 -21.56 25.55 -3.76
C ALA A 717 -21.30 27.05 -3.59
N ALA A 718 -20.03 27.46 -3.65
CA ALA A 718 -19.63 28.86 -3.72
C ALA A 718 -18.25 29.02 -4.38
N LEU A 719 -17.89 28.12 -5.31
CA LEU A 719 -16.53 28.01 -5.85
C LEU A 719 -16.01 29.32 -6.49
N PHE A 720 -16.87 30.05 -7.20
CA PHE A 720 -16.49 31.28 -7.91
C PHE A 720 -16.65 32.54 -7.05
N SER A 721 -16.85 32.41 -5.73
CA SER A 721 -16.91 33.54 -4.80
C SER A 721 -15.56 33.75 -4.12
N ALA A 722 -15.26 35.00 -3.76
CA ALA A 722 -14.00 35.34 -3.14
C ALA A 722 -13.99 34.79 -1.72
N GLU A 723 -13.04 33.92 -1.43
CA GLU A 723 -12.81 33.46 -0.09
C GLU A 723 -12.19 34.58 0.76
N LYS A 724 -12.58 34.60 2.03
CA LYS A 724 -11.84 35.34 3.05
C LYS A 724 -11.51 34.35 4.15
N ALA A 725 -10.27 33.87 4.10
CA ALA A 725 -9.72 32.90 5.04
C ALA A 725 -8.43 33.45 5.65
N TYR A 726 -8.31 33.38 6.98
CA TYR A 726 -7.06 33.73 7.65
C TYR A 726 -6.91 32.93 8.93
N THR A 727 -5.66 32.61 9.27
CA THR A 727 -5.35 31.89 10.51
C THR A 727 -5.17 32.89 11.65
N LEU A 728 -5.80 32.62 12.80
CA LEU A 728 -5.54 33.39 14.03
C LEU A 728 -4.27 32.91 14.72
N ASN A 729 -4.00 31.61 14.60
CA ASN A 729 -2.82 30.91 15.07
C ASN A 729 -2.71 29.56 14.32
N LYS A 730 -1.80 28.68 14.73
CA LYS A 730 -1.61 27.37 14.08
C LYS A 730 -2.81 26.43 14.21
N GLU A 731 -3.72 26.70 15.14
CA GLU A 731 -4.84 25.84 15.49
C GLU A 731 -6.19 26.37 14.98
N GLN A 732 -6.30 27.67 14.66
CA GLN A 732 -7.59 28.31 14.35
C GLN A 732 -7.61 28.99 12.97
N LEU A 733 -8.65 28.69 12.19
CA LEU A 733 -8.92 29.26 10.86
C LEU A 733 -10.26 29.98 10.86
N VAL A 734 -10.27 31.26 10.49
CA VAL A 734 -11.50 32.05 10.33
C VAL A 734 -11.93 32.03 8.87
N LEU A 735 -13.19 31.70 8.63
CA LEU A 735 -13.82 31.60 7.30
C LEU A 735 -15.14 32.37 7.25
N GLN A 736 -15.58 32.71 6.04
CA GLN A 736 -16.87 33.34 5.81
C GLN A 736 -17.83 32.41 5.07
N GLY A 737 -19.07 32.31 5.54
CA GLY A 737 -20.03 31.38 4.97
C GLY A 737 -21.49 31.71 5.23
N VAL A 738 -22.35 30.96 4.57
CA VAL A 738 -23.82 31.02 4.69
C VAL A 738 -24.29 29.72 5.33
N ARG A 739 -24.97 29.80 6.47
CA ARG A 739 -25.66 28.66 7.08
C ARG A 739 -26.95 28.38 6.33
N CYS A 740 -27.06 27.19 5.74
CA CYS A 740 -28.16 26.85 4.83
C CYS A 740 -29.17 25.91 5.46
N ASP A 741 -28.71 24.87 6.18
CA ASP A 741 -29.59 23.81 6.69
C ASP A 741 -29.01 23.17 7.97
N TYR A 742 -29.69 22.13 8.47
CA TYR A 742 -29.28 21.32 9.62
C TYR A 742 -29.55 19.85 9.35
N ILE A 743 -28.65 18.99 9.83
CA ILE A 743 -28.90 17.56 9.90
C ILE A 743 -30.03 17.29 10.91
N THR A 744 -30.98 16.41 10.58
CA THR A 744 -32.11 16.08 11.47
C THR A 744 -32.20 14.59 11.78
N GLU A 745 -32.02 13.72 10.80
CA GLU A 745 -32.16 12.27 10.97
C GLU A 745 -31.07 11.53 10.19
N LEU A 746 -30.53 10.47 10.77
CA LEU A 746 -29.65 9.52 10.09
C LEU A 746 -30.50 8.43 9.44
N ILE A 747 -30.42 8.30 8.12
CA ILE A 747 -31.11 7.26 7.34
C ILE A 747 -30.26 5.97 7.31
N GLY A 748 -28.92 6.11 7.20
CA GLY A 748 -27.96 5.01 7.29
C GLY A 748 -26.72 5.23 6.42
N PRO A 749 -25.69 4.37 6.46
CA PRO A 749 -25.38 3.42 7.52
C PRO A 749 -24.73 4.11 8.74
N ARG A 750 -24.52 3.38 9.84
CA ARG A 750 -24.08 3.96 11.13
C ARG A 750 -22.60 3.73 11.44
N ASP A 751 -22.10 2.51 11.24
CA ASP A 751 -20.88 2.06 11.95
C ASP A 751 -19.73 1.73 10.99
N GLY A 752 -20.02 1.68 9.69
CA GLY A 752 -19.00 1.70 8.68
C GLY A 752 -18.36 0.38 8.30
N GLN A 753 -18.89 -0.70 8.85
CA GLN A 753 -18.64 -2.09 8.47
C GLN A 753 -19.73 -2.63 7.51
N ASP A 754 -20.59 -1.75 7.00
CA ASP A 754 -21.72 -2.12 6.17
C ASP A 754 -21.26 -2.78 4.86
N SER A 755 -21.81 -3.96 4.62
CA SER A 755 -21.66 -4.66 3.35
C SER A 755 -22.20 -3.81 2.19
N GLN A 756 -21.74 -4.11 0.98
CA GLN A 756 -22.24 -3.45 -0.23
C GLN A 756 -23.76 -3.57 -0.38
N ALA A 757 -24.35 -4.70 0.04
CA ALA A 757 -25.79 -4.89 0.05
C ALA A 757 -26.51 -3.92 1.01
N GLN A 758 -25.96 -3.72 2.22
CA GLN A 758 -26.52 -2.78 3.20
C GLN A 758 -26.42 -1.32 2.74
N LEU A 759 -25.29 -0.95 2.14
CA LEU A 759 -25.13 0.37 1.50
C LEU A 759 -26.18 0.56 0.39
N GLY A 760 -26.39 -0.47 -0.42
CA GLY A 760 -27.41 -0.47 -1.46
C GLY A 760 -28.83 -0.30 -0.96
N ALA A 761 -29.22 -1.07 0.05
CA ALA A 761 -30.51 -0.95 0.70
C ALA A 761 -30.72 0.47 1.27
N THR A 762 -29.68 1.07 1.83
CA THR A 762 -29.70 2.45 2.32
C THR A 762 -29.97 3.45 1.18
N VAL A 763 -29.32 3.29 0.01
CA VAL A 763 -29.58 4.13 -1.17
C VAL A 763 -31.03 3.99 -1.65
N LEU A 764 -31.55 2.76 -1.71
CA LEU A 764 -32.92 2.51 -2.14
C LEU A 764 -33.95 3.07 -1.15
N GLU A 765 -33.72 2.96 0.16
CA GLU A 765 -34.57 3.55 1.19
C GLU A 765 -34.57 5.08 1.10
N ALA A 766 -33.39 5.68 0.93
CA ALA A 766 -33.26 7.10 0.70
C ALA A 766 -34.04 7.55 -0.55
N ALA A 767 -33.89 6.83 -1.67
CA ALA A 767 -34.62 7.10 -2.89
C ALA A 767 -36.15 7.04 -2.67
N ARG A 768 -36.67 6.02 -1.97
CA ARG A 768 -38.11 5.91 -1.65
C ARG A 768 -38.61 7.10 -0.84
N ARG A 769 -37.85 7.55 0.17
CA ARG A 769 -38.22 8.70 1.01
C ARG A 769 -38.22 10.02 0.26
N PHE A 770 -37.28 10.23 -0.66
CA PHE A 770 -37.12 11.51 -1.35
C PHE A 770 -37.93 11.62 -2.64
N LEU A 771 -37.94 10.56 -3.44
CA LEU A 771 -38.55 10.49 -4.77
C LEU A 771 -39.97 9.91 -4.71
N GLY A 772 -40.24 9.00 -3.77
CA GLY A 772 -41.51 8.27 -3.65
C GLY A 772 -41.39 6.79 -4.01
N HIS A 773 -42.43 6.02 -3.70
CA HIS A 773 -42.49 4.56 -3.90
C HIS A 773 -42.84 4.13 -5.32
N ASP A 774 -43.32 5.04 -6.17
CA ASP A 774 -43.71 4.78 -7.55
C ASP A 774 -42.89 5.65 -8.49
N ALA A 775 -42.01 5.02 -9.27
CA ALA A 775 -41.10 5.73 -10.16
C ALA A 775 -41.81 6.46 -11.32
N GLU A 776 -43.03 6.07 -11.67
CA GLU A 776 -43.82 6.77 -12.70
C GLU A 776 -44.30 8.15 -12.22
N THR A 777 -44.33 8.36 -10.90
CA THR A 777 -44.79 9.62 -10.27
C THR A 777 -43.65 10.57 -9.89
N TRP A 778 -42.40 10.20 -10.16
CA TRP A 778 -41.26 10.97 -9.70
C TRP A 778 -41.17 12.34 -10.37
N ASP A 779 -40.87 13.35 -9.55
CA ASP A 779 -40.53 14.68 -10.05
C ASP A 779 -39.14 14.66 -10.71
N PHE A 780 -39.07 15.11 -11.96
CA PHE A 780 -37.84 15.10 -12.74
C PHE A 780 -36.69 15.88 -12.08
N GLN A 781 -36.98 17.03 -11.44
CA GLN A 781 -35.94 17.82 -10.79
C GLN A 781 -35.40 17.11 -9.56
N LYS A 782 -36.26 16.50 -8.74
CA LYS A 782 -35.84 15.68 -7.60
C LYS A 782 -34.98 14.48 -8.02
N VAL A 783 -35.34 13.80 -9.11
CA VAL A 783 -34.56 12.67 -9.63
C VAL A 783 -33.16 13.14 -10.05
N GLN A 784 -33.06 14.25 -10.79
CA GLN A 784 -31.77 14.84 -11.18
C GLN A 784 -30.93 15.25 -9.96
N GLN A 785 -31.54 15.86 -8.96
CA GLN A 785 -30.91 16.23 -7.69
C GLN A 785 -30.35 15.02 -6.95
N PHE A 786 -31.15 13.96 -6.79
CA PHE A 786 -30.73 12.73 -6.13
C PHE A 786 -29.62 12.02 -6.91
N SER A 787 -29.73 11.95 -8.25
CA SER A 787 -28.67 11.38 -9.10
C SER A 787 -27.37 12.17 -8.99
N HIS A 788 -27.40 13.50 -8.99
CA HIS A 788 -26.20 14.32 -8.86
C HIS A 788 -25.53 14.10 -7.50
N MET A 789 -26.30 14.03 -6.41
CA MET A 789 -25.80 13.68 -5.07
C MET A 789 -25.03 12.35 -5.07
N LEU A 790 -25.51 11.33 -5.79
CA LEU A 790 -24.82 10.04 -5.88
C LEU A 790 -23.52 10.09 -6.71
N HIS A 791 -23.39 11.02 -7.66
CA HIS A 791 -22.26 11.10 -8.60
C HIS A 791 -21.26 12.22 -8.30
N VAL A 792 -21.35 12.89 -7.16
CA VAL A 792 -20.43 13.97 -6.74
C VAL A 792 -18.94 13.58 -6.69
N HIS A 793 -18.62 12.30 -6.71
CA HIS A 793 -17.26 11.77 -6.76
C HIS A 793 -16.73 11.61 -8.20
N ASP A 794 -17.61 11.65 -9.20
CA ASP A 794 -17.23 11.46 -10.60
C ASP A 794 -16.86 12.81 -11.21
N PHE A 795 -15.62 12.91 -11.70
CA PHE A 795 -15.14 14.10 -12.40
C PHE A 795 -15.82 14.26 -13.77
N PHE A 796 -16.20 13.13 -14.39
CA PHE A 796 -16.84 13.09 -15.70
C PHE A 796 -18.22 12.48 -15.54
N ILE A 797 -19.12 13.21 -14.89
CA ILE A 797 -20.54 12.89 -14.87
C ILE A 797 -21.06 12.86 -16.31
N HIS A 798 -21.03 11.70 -16.94
CA HIS A 798 -21.60 11.50 -18.26
C HIS A 798 -23.12 11.35 -18.09
N PRO A 799 -23.94 12.10 -18.86
CA PRO A 799 -25.40 11.96 -18.83
C PRO A 799 -25.90 10.50 -18.96
N PRO A 800 -25.30 9.60 -19.77
CA PRO A 800 -25.63 8.18 -19.76
C PRO A 800 -25.50 7.50 -18.39
N HIS A 801 -24.45 7.79 -17.61
CA HIS A 801 -24.25 7.19 -16.28
C HIS A 801 -25.37 7.61 -15.33
N ILE A 802 -25.75 8.90 -15.37
CA ILE A 802 -26.90 9.40 -14.62
C ILE A 802 -28.17 8.69 -15.08
N ASN A 803 -28.43 8.65 -16.39
CA ASN A 803 -29.65 8.06 -16.94
C ASN A 803 -29.76 6.57 -16.58
N LYS A 804 -28.67 5.80 -16.72
CA LYS A 804 -28.63 4.39 -16.33
C LYS A 804 -28.85 4.20 -14.83
N THR A 805 -28.31 5.09 -14.00
CA THR A 805 -28.58 5.07 -12.55
C THR A 805 -30.06 5.37 -12.27
N GLN A 806 -30.67 6.31 -12.98
CA GLN A 806 -32.10 6.63 -12.86
C GLN A 806 -32.96 5.45 -13.28
N GLU A 807 -32.65 4.82 -14.42
CA GLU A 807 -33.33 3.62 -14.92
C GLU A 807 -33.23 2.46 -13.92
N GLN A 808 -32.03 2.19 -13.40
CA GLN A 808 -31.83 1.14 -12.38
C GLN A 808 -32.58 1.46 -11.08
N LEU A 809 -32.57 2.71 -10.61
CA LEU A 809 -33.34 3.10 -9.43
C LEU A 809 -34.85 2.89 -9.65
N ALA A 810 -35.37 3.34 -10.80
CA ALA A 810 -36.78 3.20 -11.16
C ALA A 810 -37.18 1.72 -11.25
N GLU A 811 -36.39 0.91 -11.95
CA GLU A 811 -36.61 -0.52 -12.08
C GLU A 811 -36.63 -1.20 -10.70
N ARG A 812 -35.64 -0.92 -9.84
CA ARG A 812 -35.52 -1.55 -8.51
C ARG A 812 -36.62 -1.12 -7.55
N ILE A 813 -37.05 0.15 -7.60
CA ILE A 813 -38.16 0.64 -6.77
C ILE A 813 -39.48 0.02 -7.22
N ASN A 814 -39.78 0.02 -8.52
CA ASN A 814 -41.02 -0.56 -9.05
C ASN A 814 -41.08 -2.08 -8.81
N THR A 815 -39.96 -2.79 -9.00
CA THR A 815 -39.89 -4.25 -8.77
C THR A 815 -39.72 -4.66 -7.31
N HIS A 816 -39.58 -3.69 -6.38
CA HIS A 816 -39.29 -3.95 -4.97
C HIS A 816 -38.05 -4.83 -4.75
N SER A 817 -37.10 -4.77 -5.69
CA SER A 817 -35.86 -5.56 -5.62
C SER A 817 -34.89 -4.94 -4.62
N GLU A 818 -34.36 -5.76 -3.71
CA GLU A 818 -33.32 -5.36 -2.76
C GLU A 818 -31.90 -5.54 -3.32
N THR A 819 -31.76 -6.09 -4.52
CA THR A 819 -30.45 -6.33 -5.15
C THR A 819 -30.01 -5.12 -5.97
N LEU A 820 -28.80 -4.64 -5.72
CA LEU A 820 -28.22 -3.58 -6.52
C LEU A 820 -27.78 -4.08 -7.90
N GLY A 821 -28.00 -3.26 -8.93
CA GLY A 821 -27.30 -3.40 -10.20
C GLY A 821 -25.80 -3.07 -10.05
N ALA A 822 -24.98 -3.48 -11.02
CA ALA A 822 -23.54 -3.26 -10.96
C ALA A 822 -23.15 -1.76 -10.88
N GLN A 823 -23.90 -0.88 -11.54
CA GLN A 823 -23.67 0.57 -11.47
C GLN A 823 -23.95 1.11 -10.06
N LEU A 824 -25.09 0.79 -9.46
CA LEU A 824 -25.39 1.18 -8.07
C LEU A 824 -24.38 0.57 -7.08
N THR A 825 -23.92 -0.67 -7.31
CA THR A 825 -22.88 -1.33 -6.52
C THR A 825 -21.52 -0.62 -6.63
N TYR A 826 -21.21 -0.05 -7.78
CA TYR A 826 -20.02 0.78 -7.94
C TYR A 826 -20.16 2.10 -7.19
N LEU A 827 -21.33 2.76 -7.22
CA LEU A 827 -21.57 4.02 -6.50
C LEU A 827 -21.45 3.84 -4.98
N THR A 828 -21.88 2.70 -4.44
CA THR A 828 -21.74 2.40 -3.00
C THR A 828 -20.27 2.29 -2.56
N TYR A 829 -19.31 2.09 -3.46
CA TYR A 829 -17.90 2.35 -3.16
C TYR A 829 -17.73 3.78 -2.64
N PHE A 830 -18.15 4.83 -3.35
CA PHE A 830 -17.86 6.20 -2.93
C PHE A 830 -18.62 6.66 -1.69
N MET A 831 -19.54 5.83 -1.20
CA MET A 831 -20.27 6.03 0.04
C MET A 831 -19.58 5.45 1.28
N HIS A 832 -18.47 4.71 1.14
CA HIS A 832 -17.70 4.31 2.31
C HIS A 832 -17.18 5.55 3.05
N HIS A 833 -17.21 5.49 4.38
CA HIS A 833 -16.97 6.61 5.31
C HIS A 833 -17.97 7.77 5.27
N ARG A 834 -19.08 7.61 4.53
CA ARG A 834 -20.20 8.56 4.47
C ARG A 834 -21.50 7.90 4.92
N SER A 835 -22.49 8.73 5.20
CA SER A 835 -23.85 8.32 5.53
C SER A 835 -24.86 9.25 4.88
N ILE A 836 -26.08 8.74 4.75
CA ILE A 836 -27.23 9.45 4.23
C ILE A 836 -28.03 10.03 5.39
N TYR A 837 -28.35 11.32 5.29
CA TYR A 837 -29.11 12.05 6.29
C TYR A 837 -30.33 12.75 5.68
N LEU A 838 -31.36 12.92 6.50
CA LEU A 838 -32.41 13.91 6.27
C LEU A 838 -31.97 15.25 6.86
N THR A 839 -32.33 16.33 6.19
CA THR A 839 -32.10 17.69 6.67
C THR A 839 -33.39 18.37 7.12
N LYS A 840 -33.26 19.53 7.77
CA LYS A 840 -34.41 20.30 8.25
C LYS A 840 -35.27 20.85 7.10
N MET A 841 -34.66 21.13 5.95
CA MET A 841 -35.40 21.50 4.73
C MET A 841 -36.03 20.30 4.00
N GLY A 842 -35.89 19.08 4.52
CA GLY A 842 -36.48 17.87 3.94
C GLY A 842 -35.69 17.29 2.76
N TYR A 843 -34.42 17.66 2.60
CA TYR A 843 -33.54 17.05 1.61
C TYR A 843 -32.85 15.81 2.16
N ILE A 844 -32.56 14.89 1.25
CA ILE A 844 -31.62 13.82 1.52
C ILE A 844 -30.24 14.25 1.07
N VAL A 845 -29.26 14.03 1.94
CA VAL A 845 -27.86 14.44 1.71
C VAL A 845 -26.89 13.32 2.03
N LEU A 846 -25.77 13.31 1.33
CA LEU A 846 -24.63 12.43 1.63
C LEU A 846 -23.59 13.23 2.41
N GLY A 847 -23.38 12.91 3.68
CA GLY A 847 -22.48 13.63 4.58
C GLY A 847 -21.48 12.73 5.32
N PRO A 848 -20.61 13.31 6.15
CA PRO A 848 -19.68 12.58 7.02
C PRO A 848 -20.44 11.64 7.98
N ARG A 849 -19.91 10.44 8.23
CA ARG A 849 -20.55 9.40 9.07
C ARG A 849 -20.92 9.83 10.49
N ASN A 850 -20.18 10.76 11.06
CA ASN A 850 -20.32 11.16 12.45
C ASN A 850 -21.19 12.41 12.63
N CYS A 851 -21.94 12.82 11.61
CA CYS A 851 -22.92 13.89 11.75
C CYS A 851 -24.04 13.52 12.74
N GLN A 852 -24.52 14.51 13.46
CA GLN A 852 -25.57 14.40 14.48
C GLN A 852 -26.71 15.36 14.17
N PRO A 853 -27.95 15.04 14.61
CA PRO A 853 -29.04 15.99 14.56
C PRO A 853 -28.66 17.33 15.22
N GLY A 854 -28.90 18.43 14.52
CA GLY A 854 -28.53 19.78 14.94
C GLY A 854 -27.19 20.29 14.39
N ASP A 855 -26.36 19.44 13.79
CA ASP A 855 -25.15 19.89 13.10
C ASP A 855 -25.54 20.80 11.90
N PRO A 856 -25.05 22.05 11.83
CA PRO A 856 -25.36 22.95 10.73
C PRO A 856 -24.62 22.57 9.44
N VAL A 857 -25.31 22.73 8.31
CA VAL A 857 -24.75 22.68 6.95
C VAL A 857 -24.46 24.11 6.50
N VAL A 858 -23.20 24.40 6.20
CA VAL A 858 -22.69 25.74 5.87
C VAL A 858 -22.00 25.70 4.50
N VAL A 859 -22.29 26.70 3.67
CA VAL A 859 -21.56 26.94 2.42
C VAL A 859 -20.53 28.04 2.66
N PHE A 860 -19.25 27.68 2.67
CA PHE A 860 -18.15 28.65 2.77
C PHE A 860 -17.83 29.27 1.41
N LEU A 861 -17.57 30.58 1.40
CA LEU A 861 -17.13 31.28 0.20
C LEU A 861 -15.80 30.68 -0.32
N GLY A 862 -15.69 30.51 -1.63
CA GLY A 862 -14.58 29.82 -2.29
C GLY A 862 -14.57 28.29 -2.17
N CYS A 863 -15.50 27.68 -1.42
CA CYS A 863 -15.59 26.21 -1.32
C CYS A 863 -16.54 25.65 -2.39
N HIS A 864 -16.18 24.51 -3.00
CA HIS A 864 -17.02 23.87 -4.01
C HIS A 864 -18.13 22.99 -3.43
N LEU A 865 -18.05 22.66 -2.14
CA LEU A 865 -19.03 21.81 -1.44
C LEU A 865 -19.55 22.47 -0.16
N PRO A 866 -20.82 22.22 0.19
CA PRO A 866 -21.31 22.45 1.55
C PRO A 866 -20.50 21.64 2.57
N MET A 867 -20.30 22.21 3.76
CA MET A 867 -19.56 21.59 4.86
C MET A 867 -20.48 21.42 6.08
N VAL A 868 -20.30 20.33 6.82
CA VAL A 868 -21.00 20.12 8.09
C VAL A 868 -20.07 20.54 9.24
N LEU A 869 -20.59 21.31 10.17
CA LEU A 869 -19.86 21.76 11.36
C LEU A 869 -20.49 21.17 12.63
N ARG A 870 -19.73 21.17 13.74
CA ARG A 870 -20.27 20.99 15.09
C ARG A 870 -19.74 22.07 16.01
N SER A 871 -20.66 22.74 16.70
CA SER A 871 -20.31 23.74 17.71
C SER A 871 -19.49 23.12 18.86
N ILE A 872 -18.51 23.85 19.36
CA ILE A 872 -17.72 23.46 20.54
C ILE A 872 -18.15 24.34 21.73
N GLU A 873 -17.70 25.60 21.74
CA GLU A 873 -18.00 26.67 22.70
C GLU A 873 -18.24 27.99 21.91
N ASP A 874 -18.72 29.07 22.55
CA ASP A 874 -19.26 30.29 21.90
C ASP A 874 -18.48 30.79 20.66
N GLY A 875 -18.96 30.41 19.47
CA GLY A 875 -18.44 30.87 18.17
C GLY A 875 -17.38 29.99 17.50
N GLU A 876 -16.93 28.91 18.15
CA GLU A 876 -15.95 27.96 17.59
C GLU A 876 -16.61 26.64 17.13
N TYR A 877 -16.07 26.09 16.04
CA TYR A 877 -16.61 24.92 15.37
C TYR A 877 -15.53 23.90 15.01
N ASN A 878 -15.86 22.62 15.18
CA ASN A 878 -15.14 21.52 14.55
C ASN A 878 -15.76 21.24 13.18
N LEU A 879 -14.92 21.13 12.15
CA LEU A 879 -15.30 20.68 10.82
C LEU A 879 -15.54 19.17 10.85
N ARG A 880 -16.74 18.73 10.44
CA ARG A 880 -17.06 17.30 10.28
C ARG A 880 -16.68 16.79 8.90
N GLY A 881 -16.78 17.65 7.89
CA GLY A 881 -16.36 17.36 6.52
C GLY A 881 -17.40 17.74 5.47
N PRO A 882 -17.19 17.36 4.19
CA PRO A 882 -18.01 17.76 3.06
C PRO A 882 -19.36 17.03 3.00
N CYS A 883 -20.39 17.72 2.53
CA CYS A 883 -21.76 17.24 2.37
C CYS A 883 -22.28 17.47 0.95
N ALA A 884 -22.71 16.41 0.25
CA ALA A 884 -23.47 16.56 -0.99
C ALA A 884 -24.91 16.87 -0.65
N HIS A 885 -25.18 18.17 -0.56
CA HIS A 885 -26.53 18.68 -0.42
C HIS A 885 -27.07 19.07 -1.80
N PRO A 886 -28.02 18.32 -2.39
CA PRO A 886 -28.37 18.46 -3.80
C PRO A 886 -28.94 19.83 -4.18
N ALA A 887 -29.56 20.53 -3.23
CA ALA A 887 -30.06 21.90 -3.42
C ALA A 887 -29.02 23.01 -3.23
N LEU A 888 -27.76 22.68 -2.93
CA LEU A 888 -26.68 23.64 -2.65
C LEU A 888 -25.42 23.39 -3.49
N LEU A 889 -25.49 22.50 -4.50
CA LEU A 889 -24.33 22.13 -5.34
C LEU A 889 -24.07 23.09 -6.51
N ASN A 890 -24.96 24.03 -6.80
CA ASN A 890 -24.87 24.98 -7.92
C ASN A 890 -25.10 26.42 -7.45
N SER A 891 -24.40 26.85 -6.40
CA SER A 891 -24.42 28.24 -5.91
C SER A 891 -25.78 28.76 -5.41
N GLU A 892 -26.76 27.90 -5.17
CA GLU A 892 -28.09 28.29 -4.71
C GLU A 892 -28.05 29.03 -3.35
N ALA A 893 -27.09 28.69 -2.49
CA ALA A 893 -26.90 29.36 -1.19
C ALA A 893 -26.63 30.86 -1.30
N ILE A 894 -25.99 31.30 -2.38
CA ILE A 894 -25.53 32.69 -2.59
C ILE A 894 -26.21 33.40 -3.77
N LEU A 895 -26.88 32.64 -4.65
CA LEU A 895 -27.60 33.15 -5.82
C LEU A 895 -29.11 32.91 -5.79
N GLY A 896 -29.60 32.07 -4.88
CA GLY A 896 -31.01 31.65 -4.87
C GLY A 896 -31.34 30.60 -5.93
N GLU A 897 -32.62 30.31 -6.10
CA GLU A 897 -33.10 29.30 -7.05
C GLU A 897 -32.82 29.69 -8.51
N MET A 898 -32.63 28.68 -9.35
CA MET A 898 -32.48 28.87 -10.80
C MET A 898 -33.76 29.47 -11.39
N PRO A 899 -33.69 30.45 -12.31
CA PRO A 899 -34.87 31.02 -12.94
C PRO A 899 -35.69 29.94 -13.66
N LYS A 900 -37.01 30.12 -13.68
CA LYS A 900 -37.95 29.10 -14.18
C LYS A 900 -37.60 28.67 -15.61
N GLY A 901 -37.43 27.37 -15.80
CA GLY A 901 -37.21 26.74 -17.11
C GLY A 901 -35.75 26.70 -17.57
N TRP A 902 -34.83 27.42 -16.90
CA TRP A 902 -33.40 27.26 -17.10
C TRP A 902 -32.91 25.91 -16.58
N ARG A 903 -31.92 25.33 -17.27
CA ARG A 903 -31.33 24.04 -16.91
C ARG A 903 -29.81 24.11 -16.99
N LEU A 904 -29.15 23.55 -15.98
CA LEU A 904 -27.71 23.32 -16.03
C LEU A 904 -27.43 22.06 -16.86
N ARG A 905 -26.57 22.19 -17.87
CA ARG A 905 -25.98 21.08 -18.62
C ARG A 905 -24.49 21.02 -18.33
N TYR A 906 -23.97 19.80 -18.28
CA TYR A 906 -22.53 19.55 -18.12
C TYR A 906 -21.89 19.36 -19.50
N VAL A 907 -20.84 20.12 -19.79
CA VAL A 907 -20.08 19.97 -21.04
C VAL A 907 -19.09 18.82 -20.91
N LYS A 908 -19.03 17.94 -21.94
CA LYS A 908 -18.35 16.63 -21.96
C LYS A 908 -16.87 16.59 -21.53
N ARG A 909 -16.14 17.71 -21.53
CA ARG A 909 -14.67 17.72 -21.45
C ARG A 909 -14.08 18.30 -20.16
N VAL A 910 -14.79 19.19 -19.49
CA VAL A 910 -14.19 20.07 -18.46
C VAL A 910 -15.05 20.15 -17.19
N GLY A 911 -16.26 19.57 -17.21
CA GLY A 911 -17.17 19.69 -16.09
C GLY A 911 -17.57 21.15 -15.82
N GLU A 912 -17.57 22.02 -16.84
CA GLU A 912 -17.95 23.45 -16.77
C GLU A 912 -19.47 23.64 -16.92
N PRO A 913 -20.06 24.71 -16.33
CA PRO A 913 -21.48 24.98 -16.45
C PRO A 913 -21.79 25.40 -17.87
N LEU A 914 -22.87 24.82 -18.41
CA LEU A 914 -23.57 25.38 -19.54
C LEU A 914 -25.04 25.51 -19.17
N PHE A 915 -25.49 26.74 -19.01
CA PHE A 915 -26.88 27.05 -18.70
C PHE A 915 -27.65 27.12 -20.02
N GLU A 916 -28.73 26.34 -20.12
CA GLU A 916 -29.64 26.35 -21.26
C GLU A 916 -30.97 26.96 -20.83
N ASN A 917 -31.45 27.96 -21.57
CA ASN A 917 -32.74 28.57 -21.33
C ASN A 917 -33.89 27.71 -21.93
N PRO A 918 -35.16 28.05 -21.66
CA PRO A 918 -36.32 27.31 -22.21
C PRO A 918 -36.35 27.25 -23.75
N GLU A 919 -35.78 28.26 -24.41
CA GLU A 919 -35.70 28.38 -25.88
C GLU A 919 -34.56 27.55 -26.49
N GLY A 920 -33.70 26.94 -25.66
CA GLY A 920 -32.57 26.11 -26.09
C GLY A 920 -31.27 26.88 -26.32
N GLU A 921 -31.23 28.18 -26.05
CA GLU A 921 -30.02 29.00 -26.10
C GLU A 921 -29.14 28.72 -24.88
N ARG A 922 -27.82 28.83 -25.07
CA ARG A 922 -26.82 28.36 -24.10
C ARG A 922 -25.84 29.47 -23.72
N GLN A 923 -25.50 29.54 -22.44
CA GLN A 923 -24.47 30.44 -21.93
C GLN A 923 -23.64 29.80 -20.82
N HIS A 924 -22.40 30.25 -20.66
CA HIS A 924 -21.49 29.79 -19.60
C HIS A 924 -21.64 30.60 -18.30
N ILE A 925 -22.11 31.84 -18.40
CA ILE A 925 -22.35 32.70 -17.24
C ILE A 925 -23.68 32.32 -16.61
N ASP A 926 -23.71 32.28 -15.28
CA ASP A 926 -24.92 31.95 -14.53
C ASP A 926 -26.01 33.00 -14.77
N PRO A 927 -27.21 32.61 -15.24
CA PRO A 927 -28.29 33.56 -15.56
C PRO A 927 -28.75 34.39 -14.36
N ARG A 928 -28.50 33.93 -13.13
CA ARG A 928 -28.80 34.69 -11.90
C ARG A 928 -27.89 35.92 -11.74
N LEU A 929 -26.85 36.05 -12.56
CA LEU A 929 -25.91 37.17 -12.57
C LEU A 929 -26.15 38.19 -13.68
N ASP A 930 -27.06 37.93 -14.62
CA ASP A 930 -27.25 38.75 -15.84
C ASP A 930 -27.58 40.21 -15.53
N ASN A 931 -28.28 40.46 -14.43
CA ASN A 931 -28.71 41.80 -14.00
C ASN A 931 -27.82 42.41 -12.92
N ILE A 932 -26.67 41.80 -12.62
CA ILE A 932 -25.74 42.29 -11.61
C ILE A 932 -24.57 43.00 -12.31
N PRO A 933 -24.36 44.31 -12.05
CA PRO A 933 -23.31 45.06 -12.72
C PRO A 933 -21.93 44.53 -12.34
N VAL A 934 -21.06 44.46 -13.34
CA VAL A 934 -19.63 44.17 -13.19
C VAL A 934 -18.92 45.48 -12.83
N PRO A 935 -17.99 45.50 -11.85
CA PRO A 935 -17.21 46.71 -11.55
C PRO A 935 -16.36 47.14 -12.75
N GLU A 936 -16.17 48.45 -12.94
CA GLU A 936 -15.53 49.02 -14.14
C GLU A 936 -14.11 48.51 -14.41
N GLU A 937 -13.38 48.14 -13.36
CA GLU A 937 -12.01 47.65 -13.43
C GLU A 937 -11.87 46.16 -13.76
N TRP A 938 -13.00 45.46 -13.96
CA TRP A 938 -13.05 44.03 -14.25
C TRP A 938 -13.52 43.76 -15.67
N GLU A 939 -12.77 42.91 -16.37
CA GLU A 939 -13.06 42.48 -17.73
C GLU A 939 -13.27 40.97 -17.77
N LEU A 940 -14.40 40.51 -18.31
CA LEU A 940 -14.62 39.10 -18.62
C LEU A 940 -13.84 38.73 -19.88
N ARG A 941 -13.01 37.69 -19.79
CA ARG A 941 -12.23 37.13 -20.90
C ARG A 941 -12.47 35.63 -21.02
N TRP A 942 -11.99 35.05 -22.11
CA TRP A 942 -12.23 33.65 -22.46
C TRP A 942 -10.92 32.94 -22.76
N ARG A 943 -10.72 31.78 -22.14
CA ARG A 943 -9.61 30.88 -22.44
C ARG A 943 -9.82 30.22 -23.81
N ASN A 944 -8.74 29.66 -24.38
CA ASN A 944 -8.79 28.97 -25.68
C ASN A 944 -9.73 27.75 -25.69
N ASP A 945 -10.04 27.18 -24.53
CA ASP A 945 -10.96 26.07 -24.34
C ASP A 945 -12.43 26.51 -24.19
N GLY A 946 -12.71 27.82 -24.24
CA GLY A 946 -14.04 28.41 -24.07
C GLY A 946 -14.44 28.66 -22.62
N THR A 947 -13.54 28.47 -21.66
CA THR A 947 -13.84 28.72 -20.24
C THR A 947 -13.70 30.21 -19.89
N PRO A 948 -14.69 30.83 -19.23
CA PRO A 948 -14.60 32.23 -18.82
C PRO A 948 -13.59 32.43 -17.69
N PHE A 949 -12.95 33.59 -17.64
CA PHE A 949 -12.12 34.06 -16.51
C PHE A 949 -12.16 35.58 -16.43
N TRP A 950 -11.77 36.13 -15.29
CA TRP A 950 -11.81 37.57 -15.04
C TRP A 950 -10.41 38.18 -15.05
N TYR A 951 -10.27 39.36 -15.67
CA TYR A 951 -9.07 40.18 -15.68
C TYR A 951 -9.33 41.48 -14.91
N ILE A 952 -8.41 41.84 -14.01
CA ILE A 952 -8.50 43.02 -13.15
C ILE A 952 -7.47 44.04 -13.65
N ALA A 953 -7.93 45.05 -14.40
CA ALA A 953 -7.05 45.96 -15.14
C ALA A 953 -6.10 46.75 -14.23
N LYS A 954 -6.53 47.10 -13.02
CA LYS A 954 -5.74 47.87 -12.06
C LYS A 954 -4.57 47.07 -11.45
N GLU A 955 -4.74 45.77 -11.34
CA GLU A 955 -3.79 44.86 -10.68
C GLU A 955 -2.96 44.06 -11.69
N ASP A 956 -3.29 44.17 -12.98
CA ASP A 956 -2.72 43.38 -14.09
C ASP A 956 -2.68 41.89 -13.77
N ARG A 957 -3.79 41.37 -13.23
CA ARG A 957 -3.93 39.96 -12.86
C ARG A 957 -5.24 39.37 -13.35
N TRP A 958 -5.26 38.03 -13.43
CA TRP A 958 -6.43 37.24 -13.76
C TRP A 958 -6.84 36.36 -12.58
N THR A 959 -8.14 36.06 -12.50
CA THR A 959 -8.72 35.19 -11.48
C THR A 959 -9.95 34.45 -12.02
N ASP A 960 -10.27 33.31 -11.43
CA ASP A 960 -11.52 32.56 -11.68
C ASP A 960 -12.68 33.06 -10.80
N PHE A 961 -12.38 33.93 -9.84
CA PHE A 961 -13.37 34.58 -8.99
C PHE A 961 -14.25 35.56 -9.79
N ASP A 962 -15.58 35.45 -9.63
CA ASP A 962 -16.53 36.39 -10.22
C ASP A 962 -16.75 37.59 -9.29
N PRO A 963 -16.43 38.83 -9.71
CA PRO A 963 -16.53 40.02 -8.86
C PRO A 963 -17.95 40.28 -8.32
N ARG A 964 -18.98 39.80 -9.03
CA ARG A 964 -20.39 39.90 -8.62
C ARG A 964 -20.71 38.97 -7.44
N LEU A 965 -19.83 38.03 -7.13
CA LEU A 965 -19.85 37.14 -5.98
C LEU A 965 -18.91 37.57 -4.84
N SER A 966 -18.38 38.81 -4.88
CA SER A 966 -17.65 39.38 -3.74
C SER A 966 -18.53 39.45 -2.48
N LEU A 967 -17.89 39.39 -1.31
CA LEU A 967 -18.58 39.57 -0.02
C LEU A 967 -19.45 40.84 0.00
N ASP A 968 -18.92 41.96 -0.51
CA ASP A 968 -19.63 43.23 -0.54
C ASP A 968 -20.83 43.19 -1.48
N SER A 969 -20.70 42.58 -2.66
CA SER A 969 -21.82 42.36 -3.58
C SER A 969 -22.90 41.48 -2.96
N LEU A 970 -22.50 40.36 -2.32
CA LEU A 970 -23.40 39.44 -1.64
C LEU A 970 -24.18 40.14 -0.52
N ARG A 971 -23.50 40.91 0.34
CA ARG A 971 -24.12 41.67 1.42
C ARG A 971 -25.08 42.75 0.90
N LYS A 972 -24.70 43.47 -0.16
CA LYS A 972 -25.58 44.45 -0.83
C LYS A 972 -26.86 43.81 -1.38
N ARG A 973 -26.79 42.54 -1.80
CA ARG A 973 -27.94 41.74 -2.23
C ARG A 973 -28.72 41.08 -1.08
N GLY A 974 -28.34 41.35 0.17
CA GLY A 974 -29.02 40.82 1.36
C GLY A 974 -28.64 39.38 1.73
N VAL A 975 -27.58 38.81 1.13
CA VAL A 975 -27.08 37.49 1.50
C VAL A 975 -26.42 37.60 2.89
N ARG A 976 -26.92 36.82 3.85
CA ARG A 976 -26.37 36.79 5.21
C ARG A 976 -25.13 35.90 5.24
N VAL A 977 -23.97 36.56 5.25
CA VAL A 977 -22.65 35.91 5.39
C VAL A 977 -22.10 36.19 6.79
N ASP A 978 -21.94 35.13 7.57
CA ASP A 978 -21.43 35.14 8.94
C ASP A 978 -19.96 34.65 8.97
N ASP A 979 -19.20 35.03 10.00
CA ASP A 979 -17.83 34.55 10.24
C ASP A 979 -17.87 33.27 11.10
N TYR A 980 -17.02 32.29 10.77
CA TYR A 980 -16.89 31.01 11.45
C TYR A 980 -15.45 30.76 11.86
N ILE A 981 -15.22 30.37 13.10
CA ILE A 981 -13.89 30.01 13.61
C ILE A 981 -13.81 28.48 13.65
N LEU A 982 -13.01 27.90 12.77
CA LEU A 982 -12.70 26.47 12.77
C LEU A 982 -11.51 26.17 13.69
N ARG A 983 -11.60 25.07 14.43
CA ARG A 983 -10.56 24.60 15.34
C ARG A 983 -10.07 23.20 15.01
#